data_AF-A0A9K3KJ64-F1
#
_entry.id   AF-A0A9K3KJ64-F1
#
_cell.length_a   1.000
_cell.length_b   1.000
_cell.length_c   1.000
_cell.angle_alpha   90.00
_cell.angle_beta   90.00
_cell.angle_gamma   90.00
#
_symmetry.space_group_name_H-M   'P 1'
#
loop_
_entity.id
_entity.type
_entity.pdbx_description
1 polymer ?
#
loop_
_entity_poly.entity_id
_entity_poly.type
_entity_poly.pdbx_seq_one_letter_code
_entity_poly.pdbx_strand_id
1 'polypeptide(L)'
;MKTIPSMLWLSSFLSVIFSGHAFQPSSSFSLSRRQLSFQKDPIRLQLSSSDEKSNNQNSNNQYDQGQVGKGPNWIEKSFPVDTEKKIDVKKVDDYNLGICGKDFQTGSLSKRMYDTIVSRTSLDTGSDDIRQAFTLYAMDFTAKEATRAALNQNGLQLVLQEEEEDQGMWGDVEAVRLYDMETETPLPTLYESLEDALSDWTPGQTFDFVARQVPAKLRELSVEELVQALDPEGTLRQEARELRGSGNEANDDDDLVVDEEALLSIFDDDGITSLAEMANDCVQRTEKAPRGATDETDAFVGLESRGYRVIKRSDLLRDSINDDGTENEKTTMHVMNALVAHGVLLVDLTDGGVTFKDAETMANMWKTTEQFFETVSDPAVAETLPGMTTVSGARSKHAKVGYAEYEGGSMKFLETRRQRNSGDLVPTEAAKLMGHDGVSALQSAFDVVTQVGKDVVRIAVAAGSVEHGAFLDGRIKENERDQKIQASQAATLLSNELVDDGRPLGSDDKEGDVSMSPHRLCMYSGKKDGTDSSHEIFGAHTDSSFVTIVPVASVSGLEVYDEEAEKWYRPELRARKHWEEERRSRGKDPDVFFEELEGGDQIPWHARYVAIMPGEHLQLATRDEVPSAVHRVVVGSKGKPSRLSAPILLRGRPGRIFDTERYLGGTLGNMLLQDADGLSMEDIHDKCQPSSYQ
;
A
#
# COMPACT_ATOMS: atom_id res chain seq x y z
N MET A 1 -41.76 -50.36 -1.89
CA MET A 1 -41.75 -50.45 -0.41
C MET A 1 -40.39 -50.97 0.02
N LYS A 2 -39.80 -50.31 1.02
CA LYS A 2 -38.45 -50.46 1.61
C LYS A 2 -37.30 -49.79 0.83
N THR A 3 -37.15 -48.52 1.18
CA THR A 3 -35.96 -47.67 1.19
C THR A 3 -34.76 -48.36 1.85
N ILE A 4 -33.55 -48.19 1.28
CA ILE A 4 -32.26 -48.45 1.94
C ILE A 4 -31.63 -47.08 2.25
N PRO A 5 -31.24 -46.78 3.50
CA PRO A 5 -30.72 -45.48 3.88
C PRO A 5 -29.19 -45.35 3.68
N SER A 6 -28.83 -44.35 2.87
CA SER A 6 -27.80 -43.31 3.04
C SER A 6 -26.39 -43.62 3.58
N MET A 7 -25.42 -43.25 2.74
CA MET A 7 -23.98 -42.99 2.90
C MET A 7 -23.60 -41.94 3.98
N LEU A 8 -24.18 -42.00 5.18
CA LEU A 8 -23.82 -41.08 6.28
C LEU A 8 -22.71 -41.63 7.21
N TRP A 9 -22.23 -42.86 6.96
CA TRP A 9 -21.30 -43.54 7.86
C TRP A 9 -19.81 -43.33 7.53
N LEU A 10 -19.45 -43.00 6.28
CA LEU A 10 -18.04 -42.78 5.90
C LEU A 10 -17.53 -41.37 6.26
N SER A 11 -18.33 -40.31 6.11
CA SER A 11 -17.89 -38.94 6.43
C SER A 11 -17.66 -38.72 7.93
N SER A 12 -18.45 -39.39 8.78
CA SER A 12 -18.29 -39.31 10.24
C SER A 12 -17.05 -40.07 10.76
N PHE A 13 -16.50 -41.01 9.96
CA PHE A 13 -15.31 -41.79 10.35
C PHE A 13 -14.00 -41.07 10.02
N LEU A 14 -13.98 -40.26 8.95
CA LEU A 14 -12.83 -39.45 8.54
C LEU A 14 -12.58 -38.24 9.47
N SER A 15 -13.64 -37.68 10.06
CA SER A 15 -13.53 -36.54 10.99
C SER A 15 -12.82 -36.88 12.32
N VAL A 16 -12.73 -38.17 12.69
CA VAL A 16 -12.07 -38.66 13.92
C VAL A 16 -10.54 -38.85 13.73
N ILE A 17 -10.05 -38.99 12.49
CA ILE A 17 -8.62 -39.18 12.22
C ILE A 17 -7.83 -37.85 12.29
N PHE A 18 -8.49 -36.70 12.09
CA PHE A 18 -7.82 -35.39 11.98
C PHE A 18 -8.09 -34.41 13.14
N SER A 19 -8.79 -34.82 14.19
CA SER A 19 -9.13 -33.94 15.32
C SER A 19 -8.64 -34.51 16.65
N GLY A 20 -7.40 -34.18 17.09
CA GLY A 20 -7.07 -34.27 18.51
C GLY A 20 -5.60 -34.49 18.90
N HIS A 21 -5.05 -33.48 19.57
CA HIS A 21 -4.01 -33.50 20.61
C HIS A 21 -2.53 -33.39 20.23
N ALA A 22 -1.92 -32.39 20.88
CA ALA A 22 -0.52 -32.02 20.91
C ALA A 22 0.41 -33.20 21.25
N PHE A 23 1.51 -33.29 20.51
CA PHE A 23 2.61 -34.23 20.79
C PHE A 23 3.81 -33.46 21.37
N GLN A 24 4.14 -33.75 22.63
CA GLN A 24 5.48 -33.54 23.18
C GLN A 24 6.41 -34.68 22.69
N PRO A 25 7.70 -34.43 22.40
CA PRO A 25 8.57 -35.45 21.85
C PRO A 25 9.25 -36.26 22.96
N SER A 26 9.26 -37.58 22.82
CA SER A 26 10.28 -38.42 23.45
C SER A 26 10.65 -39.60 22.56
N SER A 27 11.96 -39.82 22.44
CA SER A 27 12.69 -40.96 21.87
C SER A 27 12.61 -41.25 20.36
N SER A 28 13.59 -40.68 19.64
CA SER A 28 14.50 -41.32 18.67
C SER A 28 14.01 -42.53 17.85
N PHE A 29 13.68 -42.30 16.58
CA PHE A 29 13.86 -43.27 15.49
C PHE A 29 14.27 -42.53 14.20
N SER A 30 15.46 -42.85 13.68
CA SER A 30 16.00 -42.27 12.45
C SER A 30 15.37 -42.90 11.20
N LEU A 31 14.87 -42.08 10.29
CA LEU A 31 14.49 -42.48 8.93
C LEU A 31 15.12 -41.50 7.94
N SER A 32 16.01 -42.00 7.09
CA SER A 32 16.70 -41.20 6.08
C SER A 32 15.73 -40.77 4.97
N ARG A 33 15.60 -39.45 4.79
CA ARG A 33 14.85 -38.85 3.67
C ARG A 33 15.76 -38.82 2.43
N ARG A 34 15.49 -39.69 1.46
CA ARG A 34 15.92 -39.50 0.06
C ARG A 34 14.87 -38.66 -0.64
N GLN A 35 15.26 -37.49 -1.14
CA GLN A 35 14.45 -36.61 -1.99
C GLN A 35 13.99 -37.33 -3.26
N LEU A 36 12.73 -37.10 -3.64
CA LEU A 36 12.19 -37.45 -4.96
C LEU A 36 12.81 -36.49 -5.99
N SER A 37 13.69 -36.99 -6.85
CA SER A 37 14.15 -36.27 -8.05
C SER A 37 13.32 -36.74 -9.25
N PHE A 38 12.52 -35.84 -9.81
CA PHE A 38 11.91 -36.04 -11.14
C PHE A 38 12.92 -35.56 -12.19
N GLN A 39 13.34 -36.45 -13.10
CA GLN A 39 14.26 -36.10 -14.18
C GLN A 39 13.49 -35.46 -15.35
N LYS A 40 14.09 -34.36 -15.84
CA LYS A 40 13.64 -33.33 -16.80
C LYS A 40 13.08 -33.83 -18.16
N ASP A 41 11.96 -33.25 -18.59
CA ASP A 41 11.83 -32.31 -19.73
C ASP A 41 10.47 -31.56 -19.65
N PRO A 42 10.39 -30.25 -19.91
CA PRO A 42 9.13 -29.49 -19.81
C PRO A 42 8.14 -29.82 -20.95
N ILE A 43 6.87 -30.00 -20.59
CA ILE A 43 5.75 -30.12 -21.54
C ILE A 43 5.59 -28.78 -22.27
N ARG A 44 5.61 -28.80 -23.61
CA ARG A 44 5.64 -27.58 -24.44
C ARG A 44 4.22 -27.17 -24.83
N LEU A 45 3.73 -26.05 -24.29
CA LEU A 45 2.51 -25.37 -24.77
C LEU A 45 2.62 -25.07 -26.28
N GLN A 46 1.75 -25.68 -27.10
CA GLN A 46 1.62 -25.32 -28.51
C GLN A 46 0.48 -24.31 -28.68
N LEU A 47 0.83 -23.03 -28.78
CA LEU A 47 -0.04 -22.01 -29.36
C LEU A 47 0.05 -22.13 -30.89
N SER A 48 -0.97 -22.68 -31.54
CA SER A 48 -0.98 -22.79 -33.00
C SER A 48 -1.25 -21.43 -33.65
N SER A 49 -0.21 -20.79 -34.22
CA SER A 49 -0.38 -19.72 -35.21
C SER A 49 -0.58 -20.34 -36.59
N SER A 50 -1.76 -20.17 -37.17
CA SER A 50 -2.05 -20.60 -38.53
C SER A 50 -1.55 -19.55 -39.53
N ASP A 51 -0.38 -19.78 -40.11
CA ASP A 51 -0.01 -19.29 -41.45
C ASP A 51 1.24 -20.05 -41.94
N GLU A 52 1.07 -21.01 -42.86
CA GLU A 52 1.83 -21.09 -44.10
C GLU A 52 1.45 -22.32 -44.95
N LYS A 53 1.32 -22.06 -46.25
CA LYS A 53 1.04 -23.04 -47.31
C LYS A 53 2.28 -23.88 -47.61
N SER A 54 2.15 -25.21 -47.72
CA SER A 54 2.80 -25.97 -48.79
C SER A 54 2.19 -27.37 -49.00
N ASN A 55 2.02 -27.71 -50.29
CA ASN A 55 1.65 -29.03 -50.82
C ASN A 55 2.71 -30.10 -50.55
N ASN A 56 2.34 -31.32 -50.14
CA ASN A 56 2.30 -32.51 -51.01
C ASN A 56 2.03 -33.84 -50.26
N GLN A 57 0.99 -34.55 -50.73
CA GLN A 57 0.83 -36.00 -50.97
C GLN A 57 1.24 -37.09 -49.95
N ASN A 58 0.19 -37.82 -49.52
CA ASN A 58 0.00 -39.28 -49.41
C ASN A 58 0.95 -40.16 -48.57
N SER A 59 0.41 -40.68 -47.46
CA SER A 59 0.22 -42.14 -47.27
C SER A 59 -0.72 -42.45 -46.07
N ASN A 60 -1.68 -43.35 -46.31
CA ASN A 60 -2.67 -43.89 -45.39
C ASN A 60 -2.10 -44.58 -44.13
N ASN A 61 -2.79 -44.40 -42.99
CA ASN A 61 -3.22 -45.40 -41.99
C ASN A 61 -3.65 -44.63 -40.72
N GLN A 62 -4.91 -44.19 -40.58
CA GLN A 62 -6.03 -44.96 -40.03
C GLN A 62 -5.75 -45.58 -38.65
N TYR A 63 -5.79 -44.75 -37.60
CA TYR A 63 -6.55 -44.95 -36.34
C TYR A 63 -6.79 -43.57 -35.73
N ASP A 64 -8.01 -43.07 -35.95
CA ASP A 64 -8.48 -41.76 -35.50
C ASP A 64 -9.81 -41.98 -34.78
N GLN A 65 -9.75 -42.01 -33.44
CA GLN A 65 -10.82 -41.66 -32.51
C GLN A 65 -10.16 -41.22 -31.19
N GLY A 66 -10.19 -39.92 -30.89
CA GLY A 66 -9.94 -39.37 -29.54
C GLY A 66 -8.57 -38.72 -29.25
N GLN A 67 -7.62 -38.67 -30.19
CA GLN A 67 -6.33 -38.00 -29.93
C GLN A 67 -6.46 -36.47 -30.05
N VAL A 68 -6.45 -35.81 -28.89
CA VAL A 68 -5.99 -34.43 -28.78
C VAL A 68 -4.56 -34.44 -28.23
N GLY A 69 -3.74 -33.45 -28.59
CA GLY A 69 -2.30 -33.37 -28.28
C GLY A 69 -1.34 -34.24 -29.12
N LYS A 70 -0.06 -33.85 -29.18
CA LYS A 70 1.05 -34.63 -29.80
C LYS A 70 1.99 -35.15 -28.72
N GLY A 71 2.10 -36.47 -28.57
CA GLY A 71 3.04 -37.11 -27.65
C GLY A 71 2.36 -37.80 -26.45
N PRO A 72 3.14 -38.44 -25.56
CA PRO A 72 2.61 -39.20 -24.42
C PRO A 72 2.10 -38.31 -23.26
N ASN A 73 2.59 -37.07 -23.15
CA ASN A 73 2.04 -36.04 -22.24
C ASN A 73 1.67 -34.79 -23.03
N TRP A 74 0.50 -34.23 -22.78
CA TRP A 74 0.04 -32.99 -23.42
C TRP A 74 -1.01 -32.29 -22.58
N ILE A 75 -1.20 -30.99 -22.82
CA ILE A 75 -2.22 -30.15 -22.20
C ILE A 75 -2.76 -29.15 -23.22
N GLU A 76 -4.08 -28.92 -23.20
CA GLU A 76 -4.76 -27.92 -24.02
C GLU A 76 -6.01 -27.39 -23.31
N LYS A 77 -6.54 -26.23 -23.74
CA LYS A 77 -7.82 -25.72 -23.25
C LYS A 77 -8.98 -26.48 -23.89
N SER A 78 -9.99 -26.84 -23.10
CA SER A 78 -11.14 -27.65 -23.53
C SER A 78 -12.03 -26.97 -24.57
N PHE A 79 -11.98 -25.64 -24.69
CA PHE A 79 -12.70 -24.87 -25.72
C PHE A 79 -11.80 -23.80 -26.35
N PRO A 80 -11.89 -23.53 -27.66
CA PRO A 80 -11.14 -22.44 -28.30
C PRO A 80 -11.63 -21.07 -27.82
N VAL A 81 -10.71 -20.19 -27.40
CA VAL A 81 -10.99 -18.84 -26.88
C VAL A 81 -10.59 -17.77 -27.90
N ASP A 82 -11.45 -16.76 -28.06
CA ASP A 82 -11.26 -15.51 -28.80
C ASP A 82 -9.81 -14.97 -28.70
N THR A 83 -9.22 -14.66 -29.86
CA THR A 83 -7.80 -14.35 -30.04
C THR A 83 -7.32 -13.00 -29.49
N GLU A 84 -8.14 -12.22 -28.78
CA GLU A 84 -7.72 -10.89 -28.32
C GLU A 84 -8.39 -10.51 -26.99
N LYS A 85 -7.73 -10.79 -25.85
CA LYS A 85 -7.92 -10.08 -24.57
C LYS A 85 -6.79 -10.41 -23.58
N LYS A 86 -6.43 -9.41 -22.75
CA LYS A 86 -5.42 -9.50 -21.69
C LYS A 86 -5.64 -10.75 -20.81
N ILE A 87 -4.55 -11.43 -20.45
CA ILE A 87 -4.55 -12.58 -19.55
C ILE A 87 -5.05 -12.12 -18.17
N ASP A 88 -6.15 -12.72 -17.70
CA ASP A 88 -6.69 -12.49 -16.36
C ASP A 88 -6.23 -13.62 -15.44
N VAL A 89 -5.42 -13.29 -14.42
CA VAL A 89 -4.81 -14.24 -13.47
C VAL A 89 -5.87 -14.93 -12.60
N LYS A 90 -7.06 -14.33 -12.45
CA LYS A 90 -8.16 -14.87 -11.62
C LYS A 90 -9.13 -15.76 -12.40
N LYS A 91 -8.98 -15.86 -13.72
CA LYS A 91 -9.89 -16.65 -14.57
C LYS A 91 -9.59 -18.15 -14.46
N VAL A 92 -10.60 -18.94 -14.13
CA VAL A 92 -10.57 -20.41 -14.23
C VAL A 92 -10.97 -20.81 -15.64
N ASP A 93 -10.14 -21.62 -16.30
CA ASP A 93 -10.42 -22.23 -17.60
C ASP A 93 -10.37 -23.77 -17.46
N ASP A 94 -11.09 -24.48 -18.32
CA ASP A 94 -11.06 -25.94 -18.35
C ASP A 94 -9.96 -26.46 -19.29
N TYR A 95 -9.26 -27.51 -18.87
CA TYR A 95 -8.16 -28.12 -19.62
C TYR A 95 -8.40 -29.61 -19.89
N ASN A 96 -7.90 -30.08 -21.03
CA ASN A 96 -7.73 -31.50 -21.34
C ASN A 96 -6.24 -31.85 -21.23
N LEU A 97 -5.94 -32.99 -20.60
CA LEU A 97 -4.58 -33.46 -20.38
C LEU A 97 -4.44 -34.94 -20.78
N GLY A 98 -3.37 -35.26 -21.50
CA GLY A 98 -2.89 -36.64 -21.63
C GLY A 98 -1.74 -36.88 -20.66
N ILE A 99 -1.81 -37.94 -19.86
CA ILE A 99 -0.86 -38.23 -18.80
C ILE A 99 -0.27 -39.64 -18.98
N CYS A 100 1.06 -39.68 -19.11
CA CYS A 100 1.88 -40.88 -19.15
C CYS A 100 2.17 -41.36 -17.72
N GLY A 101 1.69 -42.55 -17.38
CA GLY A 101 1.84 -43.15 -16.07
C GLY A 101 3.30 -43.40 -15.68
N LYS A 102 4.19 -43.61 -16.65
CA LYS A 102 5.63 -43.78 -16.37
C LYS A 102 6.27 -42.49 -15.86
N ASP A 103 5.96 -41.36 -16.51
CA ASP A 103 6.57 -40.07 -16.20
C ASP A 103 6.04 -39.53 -14.86
N PHE A 104 4.76 -39.77 -14.57
CA PHE A 104 4.11 -39.39 -13.32
C PHE A 104 4.10 -40.50 -12.26
N GLN A 105 4.77 -41.62 -12.52
CA GLN A 105 4.93 -42.76 -11.60
C GLN A 105 3.62 -43.27 -10.98
N THR A 106 2.55 -43.37 -11.78
CA THR A 106 1.20 -43.74 -11.29
C THR A 106 1.19 -45.12 -10.61
N GLY A 107 2.02 -46.06 -11.05
CA GLY A 107 2.17 -47.37 -10.38
C GLY A 107 2.71 -47.25 -8.96
N SER A 108 3.86 -46.58 -8.76
CA SER A 108 4.46 -46.49 -7.41
C SER A 108 3.63 -45.63 -6.46
N LEU A 109 2.99 -44.58 -6.99
CA LEU A 109 2.10 -43.70 -6.22
C LEU A 109 0.85 -44.44 -5.74
N SER A 110 0.16 -45.13 -6.65
CA SER A 110 -1.06 -45.90 -6.32
C SER A 110 -0.81 -47.00 -5.30
N LYS A 111 0.33 -47.69 -5.37
CA LYS A 111 0.72 -48.69 -4.36
C LYS A 111 0.87 -48.07 -2.97
N ARG A 112 1.62 -46.97 -2.85
CA ARG A 112 1.80 -46.28 -1.56
C ARG A 112 0.48 -45.80 -0.99
N MET A 113 -0.40 -45.27 -1.85
CA MET A 113 -1.71 -44.80 -1.43
C MET A 113 -2.57 -45.95 -0.91
N TYR A 114 -2.66 -47.04 -1.67
CA TYR A 114 -3.40 -48.24 -1.27
C TYR A 114 -2.84 -48.85 0.02
N ASP A 115 -1.52 -49.04 0.13
CA ASP A 115 -0.87 -49.58 1.33
C ASP A 115 -1.12 -48.70 2.56
N THR A 116 -1.16 -47.37 2.39
CA THR A 116 -1.47 -46.42 3.47
C THR A 116 -2.93 -46.53 3.93
N ILE A 117 -3.88 -46.63 2.99
CA ILE A 117 -5.31 -46.81 3.29
C ILE A 117 -5.51 -48.14 4.01
N VAL A 118 -4.90 -49.21 3.52
CA VAL A 118 -5.03 -50.56 4.07
C VAL A 118 -4.34 -50.68 5.43
N SER A 119 -3.18 -50.06 5.64
CA SER A 119 -2.46 -50.13 6.94
C SER A 119 -3.16 -49.36 8.07
N ARG A 120 -3.92 -48.32 7.75
CA ARG A 120 -4.72 -47.55 8.73
C ARG A 120 -6.06 -48.20 9.08
N THR A 121 -6.48 -49.19 8.31
CA THR A 121 -7.79 -49.83 8.46
C THR A 121 -7.58 -51.30 8.85
N SER A 122 -8.16 -51.77 9.94
CA SER A 122 -8.00 -53.18 10.41
C SER A 122 -8.72 -54.17 9.48
N LEU A 123 -8.25 -54.33 8.24
CA LEU A 123 -8.98 -54.92 7.10
C LEU A 123 -8.86 -56.44 6.95
N ASP A 124 -8.44 -57.16 7.99
CA ASP A 124 -8.42 -58.63 7.95
C ASP A 124 -9.82 -59.27 7.86
N THR A 125 -10.90 -58.47 7.90
CA THR A 125 -12.30 -58.95 7.84
C THR A 125 -13.26 -58.14 6.94
N GLY A 126 -12.77 -57.23 6.07
CA GLY A 126 -13.62 -56.44 5.18
C GLY A 126 -14.25 -57.26 4.04
N SER A 127 -15.50 -56.95 3.65
CA SER A 127 -16.14 -57.55 2.45
C SER A 127 -15.41 -57.14 1.18
N ASP A 128 -15.49 -57.97 0.12
CA ASP A 128 -14.84 -57.72 -1.17
C ASP A 128 -15.24 -56.34 -1.76
N ASP A 129 -16.48 -55.89 -1.51
CA ASP A 129 -16.98 -54.57 -1.92
C ASP A 129 -16.17 -53.41 -1.31
N ILE A 130 -15.71 -53.53 -0.06
CA ILE A 130 -14.91 -52.50 0.62
C ILE A 130 -13.50 -52.45 0.03
N ARG A 131 -12.93 -53.60 -0.33
CA ARG A 131 -11.62 -53.67 -0.98
C ARG A 131 -11.67 -53.07 -2.38
N GLN A 132 -12.73 -53.33 -3.13
CA GLN A 132 -12.93 -52.74 -4.44
C GLN A 132 -13.08 -51.21 -4.35
N ALA A 133 -13.82 -50.70 -3.36
CA ALA A 133 -13.95 -49.26 -3.13
C ALA A 133 -12.61 -48.58 -2.79
N PHE A 134 -11.77 -49.20 -1.95
CA PHE A 134 -10.43 -48.67 -1.66
C PHE A 134 -9.47 -48.75 -2.84
N THR A 135 -9.65 -49.77 -3.70
CA THR A 135 -8.86 -49.91 -4.94
C THR A 135 -9.23 -48.81 -5.94
N LEU A 136 -10.52 -48.53 -6.13
CA LEU A 136 -11.01 -47.39 -6.92
C LEU A 136 -10.48 -46.07 -6.38
N TYR A 137 -10.57 -45.85 -5.07
CA TYR A 137 -10.08 -44.64 -4.43
C TYR A 137 -8.58 -44.43 -4.63
N ALA A 138 -7.77 -45.49 -4.49
CA ALA A 138 -6.33 -45.40 -4.72
C ALA A 138 -6.01 -45.04 -6.18
N MET A 139 -6.77 -45.58 -7.15
CA MET A 139 -6.58 -45.30 -8.57
C MET A 139 -7.01 -43.86 -8.93
N ASP A 140 -8.19 -43.42 -8.51
CA ASP A 140 -8.72 -42.06 -8.72
C ASP A 140 -7.83 -41.00 -8.07
N PHE A 141 -7.45 -41.19 -6.81
CA PHE A 141 -6.54 -40.27 -6.12
C PHE A 141 -5.19 -40.15 -6.83
N THR A 142 -4.66 -41.27 -7.33
CA THR A 142 -3.40 -41.28 -8.09
C THR A 142 -3.55 -40.47 -9.39
N ALA A 143 -4.66 -40.64 -10.11
CA ALA A 143 -4.93 -39.88 -11.32
C ALA A 143 -5.09 -38.37 -11.03
N LYS A 144 -5.75 -38.01 -9.92
CA LYS A 144 -5.89 -36.62 -9.44
C LYS A 144 -4.54 -35.98 -9.14
N GLU A 145 -3.69 -36.66 -8.37
CA GLU A 145 -2.36 -36.15 -8.04
C GLU A 145 -1.44 -36.03 -9.26
N ALA A 146 -1.48 -37.00 -10.17
CA ALA A 146 -0.73 -36.94 -11.42
C ALA A 146 -1.20 -35.74 -12.29
N THR A 147 -2.51 -35.49 -12.34
CA THR A 147 -3.08 -34.33 -13.04
C THR A 147 -2.67 -33.01 -12.40
N ARG A 148 -2.71 -32.93 -11.06
CA ARG A 148 -2.23 -31.74 -10.33
C ARG A 148 -0.75 -31.48 -10.61
N ALA A 149 0.08 -32.52 -10.60
CA ALA A 149 1.51 -32.41 -10.91
C ALA A 149 1.73 -31.93 -12.35
N ALA A 150 0.97 -32.44 -13.33
CA ALA A 150 1.05 -32.02 -14.72
C ALA A 150 0.64 -30.54 -14.91
N LEU A 151 -0.41 -30.09 -14.22
CA LEU A 151 -0.82 -28.67 -14.22
C LEU A 151 0.26 -27.76 -13.62
N ASN A 152 0.81 -28.13 -12.47
CA ASN A 152 1.85 -27.36 -11.79
C ASN A 152 3.11 -27.19 -12.66
N GLN A 153 3.52 -28.24 -13.37
CA GLN A 153 4.65 -28.17 -14.31
C GLN A 153 4.42 -27.19 -15.48
N ASN A 154 3.16 -26.85 -15.76
CA ASN A 154 2.77 -25.91 -16.82
C ASN A 154 2.33 -24.53 -16.26
N GLY A 155 2.62 -24.23 -14.99
CA GLY A 155 2.28 -22.95 -14.37
C GLY A 155 0.79 -22.76 -14.08
N LEU A 156 0.04 -23.86 -13.98
CA LEU A 156 -1.40 -23.87 -13.68
C LEU A 156 -1.66 -24.49 -12.31
N GLN A 157 -2.76 -24.08 -11.67
CA GLN A 157 -3.23 -24.61 -10.40
C GLN A 157 -4.63 -25.20 -10.58
N LEU A 158 -4.82 -26.46 -10.17
CA LEU A 158 -6.14 -27.10 -10.11
C LEU A 158 -7.05 -26.35 -9.12
N VAL A 159 -8.25 -25.99 -9.55
CA VAL A 159 -9.25 -25.29 -8.72
C VAL A 159 -10.42 -26.22 -8.48
N LEU A 160 -10.66 -26.58 -7.21
CA LEU A 160 -11.80 -27.41 -6.81
C LEU A 160 -12.72 -26.58 -5.90
N GLN A 161 -14.04 -26.74 -6.04
CA GLN A 161 -14.99 -26.25 -5.03
C GLN A 161 -15.01 -27.19 -3.82
N GLU A 162 -15.44 -26.72 -2.64
CA GLU A 162 -15.45 -27.52 -1.39
C GLU A 162 -16.22 -28.86 -1.51
N GLU A 163 -17.17 -28.97 -2.43
CA GLU A 163 -17.94 -30.20 -2.73
C GLU A 163 -17.28 -31.11 -3.79
N GLU A 164 -16.21 -30.64 -4.46
CA GLU A 164 -15.50 -31.32 -5.56
C GLU A 164 -14.16 -31.95 -5.11
N GLU A 165 -13.87 -31.93 -3.81
CA GLU A 165 -12.72 -32.63 -3.25
C GLU A 165 -12.90 -34.16 -3.20
N ASP A 166 -14.15 -34.63 -3.27
CA ASP A 166 -14.57 -36.03 -3.28
C ASP A 166 -14.28 -36.75 -4.63
N GLN A 167 -14.37 -38.08 -4.62
CA GLN A 167 -14.00 -38.95 -5.76
C GLN A 167 -14.66 -38.54 -7.08
N GLY A 168 -13.86 -38.49 -8.16
CA GLY A 168 -14.34 -38.29 -9.53
C GLY A 168 -14.86 -36.90 -9.89
N MET A 169 -14.75 -35.91 -8.99
CA MET A 169 -15.30 -34.55 -9.21
C MET A 169 -14.25 -33.51 -9.66
N TRP A 170 -13.04 -33.95 -10.03
CA TRP A 170 -11.91 -33.08 -10.41
C TRP A 170 -11.64 -33.04 -11.93
N GLY A 171 -12.33 -33.89 -12.71
CA GLY A 171 -12.22 -34.01 -14.15
C GLY A 171 -12.70 -35.38 -14.64
N ASP A 172 -13.11 -35.45 -15.91
CA ASP A 172 -13.57 -36.70 -16.54
C ASP A 172 -12.36 -37.52 -17.00
N VAL A 173 -12.10 -38.67 -16.37
CA VAL A 173 -10.99 -39.56 -16.76
C VAL A 173 -11.46 -40.59 -17.78
N GLU A 174 -10.83 -40.59 -18.96
CA GLU A 174 -11.10 -41.52 -20.04
C GLU A 174 -9.80 -42.10 -20.64
N ALA A 175 -9.96 -43.05 -21.57
CA ALA A 175 -8.86 -43.64 -22.36
C ALA A 175 -7.71 -44.18 -21.47
N VAL A 176 -8.07 -44.94 -20.43
CA VAL A 176 -7.13 -45.51 -19.46
C VAL A 176 -6.41 -46.69 -20.09
N ARG A 177 -5.08 -46.71 -20.03
CA ARG A 177 -4.24 -47.78 -20.59
C ARG A 177 -3.31 -48.35 -19.54
N LEU A 178 -3.46 -49.63 -19.26
CA LEU A 178 -2.66 -50.35 -18.26
C LEU A 178 -1.33 -50.84 -18.84
N TYR A 179 -0.32 -51.00 -17.99
CA TYR A 179 0.98 -51.56 -18.37
C TYR A 179 1.15 -52.96 -17.80
N ASP A 180 1.82 -53.82 -18.54
CA ASP A 180 2.26 -55.12 -18.06
C ASP A 180 3.33 -54.95 -16.96
N MET A 181 3.15 -55.59 -15.81
CA MET A 181 4.04 -55.40 -14.65
C MET A 181 5.43 -56.01 -14.81
N GLU A 182 5.62 -56.97 -15.72
CA GLU A 182 6.91 -57.64 -15.92
C GLU A 182 7.75 -56.95 -17.01
N THR A 183 7.08 -56.54 -18.09
CA THR A 183 7.72 -55.96 -19.28
C THR A 183 7.65 -54.44 -19.33
N GLU A 184 6.82 -53.83 -18.47
CA GLU A 184 6.49 -52.41 -18.49
C GLU A 184 6.08 -51.90 -19.88
N THR A 185 5.41 -52.75 -20.66
CA THR A 185 4.87 -52.37 -21.97
C THR A 185 3.36 -52.13 -21.89
N PRO A 186 2.81 -51.19 -22.68
CA PRO A 186 1.38 -50.92 -22.66
C PRO A 186 0.57 -52.14 -23.13
N LEU A 187 -0.46 -52.50 -22.36
CA LEU A 187 -1.43 -53.50 -22.76
C LEU A 187 -2.30 -52.96 -23.92
N PRO A 188 -2.76 -53.83 -24.84
CA PRO A 188 -3.53 -53.40 -26.01
C PRO A 188 -4.94 -52.91 -25.66
N THR A 189 -5.46 -53.24 -24.48
CA THR A 189 -6.78 -52.84 -24.01
C THR A 189 -6.77 -51.36 -23.58
N LEU A 190 -7.77 -50.63 -24.05
CA LEU A 190 -8.04 -49.24 -23.65
C LEU A 190 -9.41 -49.24 -22.95
N TYR A 191 -9.46 -48.72 -21.73
CA TYR A 191 -10.68 -48.64 -20.92
C TYR A 191 -11.28 -47.24 -21.04
N GLU A 192 -12.61 -47.16 -21.00
CA GLU A 192 -13.33 -45.88 -21.13
C GLU A 192 -13.35 -45.08 -19.83
N SER A 193 -13.17 -45.73 -18.68
CA SER A 193 -13.17 -45.13 -17.34
C SER A 193 -12.19 -45.81 -16.40
N LEU A 194 -11.96 -45.22 -15.21
CA LEU A 194 -11.18 -45.87 -14.15
C LEU A 194 -11.89 -47.11 -13.62
N GLU A 195 -13.22 -47.05 -13.48
CA GLU A 195 -14.08 -48.14 -13.00
C GLU A 195 -13.98 -49.38 -13.89
N ASP A 196 -13.92 -49.20 -15.21
CA ASP A 196 -13.75 -50.31 -16.16
C ASP A 196 -12.35 -50.92 -16.05
N ALA A 197 -11.32 -50.07 -15.89
CA ALA A 197 -9.94 -50.50 -15.76
C ALA A 197 -9.66 -51.29 -14.48
N LEU A 198 -10.42 -51.05 -13.41
CA LEU A 198 -10.26 -51.77 -12.13
C LEU A 198 -10.41 -53.28 -12.22
N SER A 199 -11.15 -53.78 -13.21
CA SER A 199 -11.33 -55.22 -13.39
C SER A 199 -10.00 -55.95 -13.68
N ASP A 200 -9.06 -55.25 -14.31
CA ASP A 200 -7.77 -55.77 -14.76
C ASP A 200 -6.57 -55.05 -14.13
N TRP A 201 -6.82 -54.01 -13.33
CA TRP A 201 -5.80 -53.21 -12.66
C TRP A 201 -5.52 -53.65 -11.23
N THR A 202 -4.26 -53.56 -10.82
CA THR A 202 -3.84 -53.81 -9.43
C THR A 202 -2.98 -52.67 -8.87
N PRO A 203 -3.10 -52.31 -7.58
CA PRO A 203 -2.27 -51.27 -6.97
C PRO A 203 -0.76 -51.55 -7.15
N GLY A 204 -0.02 -50.60 -7.70
CA GLY A 204 1.37 -50.81 -8.13
C GLY A 204 1.57 -50.90 -9.63
N GLN A 205 0.52 -51.19 -10.39
CA GLN A 205 0.57 -51.24 -11.83
C GLN A 205 0.45 -49.84 -12.44
N THR A 206 1.38 -49.52 -13.35
CA THR A 206 1.38 -48.24 -14.07
C THR A 206 0.22 -48.15 -15.05
N PHE A 207 -0.37 -46.96 -15.18
CA PHE A 207 -1.42 -46.68 -16.14
C PHE A 207 -1.33 -45.26 -16.70
N ASP A 208 -1.59 -45.12 -18.01
CA ASP A 208 -1.79 -43.84 -18.70
C ASP A 208 -3.29 -43.51 -18.71
N PHE A 209 -3.64 -42.23 -18.83
CA PHE A 209 -5.03 -41.80 -18.97
C PHE A 209 -5.13 -40.41 -19.60
N VAL A 210 -6.34 -40.06 -20.04
CA VAL A 210 -6.70 -38.70 -20.48
C VAL A 210 -7.69 -38.12 -19.48
N ALA A 211 -7.39 -36.94 -18.93
CA ALA A 211 -8.30 -36.18 -18.08
C ALA A 211 -8.92 -35.03 -18.88
N ARG A 212 -10.24 -34.91 -18.90
CA ARG A 212 -10.97 -33.84 -19.59
C ARG A 212 -11.64 -32.91 -18.60
N GLN A 213 -11.89 -31.68 -19.06
CA GLN A 213 -12.65 -30.66 -18.32
C GLN A 213 -12.06 -30.39 -16.92
N VAL A 214 -10.73 -30.37 -16.82
CA VAL A 214 -10.04 -30.13 -15.55
C VAL A 214 -9.99 -28.62 -15.27
N PRO A 215 -10.66 -28.12 -14.22
CA PRO A 215 -10.70 -26.69 -13.92
C PRO A 215 -9.35 -26.21 -13.37
N ALA A 216 -8.70 -25.27 -14.05
CA ALA A 216 -7.43 -24.72 -13.61
C ALA A 216 -7.29 -23.21 -13.87
N LYS A 217 -6.51 -22.52 -13.03
CA LYS A 217 -6.14 -21.10 -13.19
C LYS A 217 -4.62 -20.95 -13.27
N LEU A 218 -4.14 -19.76 -13.63
CA LEU A 218 -2.70 -19.46 -13.56
C LEU A 218 -2.23 -19.57 -12.10
N ARG A 219 -1.14 -20.30 -11.86
CA ARG A 219 -0.57 -20.49 -10.53
C ARG A 219 0.18 -19.24 -10.09
N GLU A 220 -0.21 -18.66 -8.97
CA GLU A 220 0.61 -17.68 -8.24
C GLU A 220 1.82 -18.44 -7.67
N LEU A 221 3.05 -18.01 -7.99
CA LEU A 221 4.26 -18.67 -7.49
C LEU A 221 4.37 -18.47 -5.98
N SER A 222 4.70 -19.52 -5.23
CA SER A 222 5.04 -19.35 -3.82
C SER A 222 6.40 -18.67 -3.67
N VAL A 223 6.59 -17.97 -2.57
CA VAL A 223 7.84 -17.26 -2.27
C VAL A 223 9.02 -18.24 -2.23
N GLU A 224 8.84 -19.47 -1.74
CA GLU A 224 9.95 -20.44 -1.70
C GLU A 224 10.36 -20.93 -3.10
N GLU A 225 9.42 -21.06 -4.04
CA GLU A 225 9.74 -21.44 -5.42
C GLU A 225 10.45 -20.30 -6.18
N LEU A 226 10.07 -19.05 -5.92
CA LEU A 226 10.76 -17.86 -6.42
C LEU A 226 12.19 -17.79 -5.87
N VAL A 227 12.36 -18.00 -4.57
CA VAL A 227 13.68 -18.00 -3.90
C VAL A 227 14.54 -19.16 -4.40
N GLN A 228 13.98 -20.34 -4.63
CA GLN A 228 14.74 -21.49 -5.14
C GLN A 228 15.14 -21.33 -6.62
N ALA A 229 14.37 -20.57 -7.40
CA ALA A 229 14.71 -20.20 -8.77
C ALA A 229 15.75 -19.07 -8.85
N LEU A 230 15.71 -18.13 -7.90
CA LEU A 230 16.59 -16.96 -7.84
C LEU A 230 17.93 -17.24 -7.10
N ASP A 231 17.95 -18.15 -6.13
CA ASP A 231 19.12 -18.55 -5.35
C ASP A 231 19.37 -20.07 -5.39
N PRO A 232 19.68 -20.64 -6.57
CA PRO A 232 19.93 -22.07 -6.73
C PRO A 232 21.16 -22.56 -5.96
N GLU A 233 22.14 -21.67 -5.72
CA GLU A 233 23.41 -21.98 -5.04
C GLU A 233 23.37 -21.72 -3.52
N GLY A 234 22.27 -21.16 -2.97
CA GLY A 234 22.08 -21.00 -1.53
C GLY A 234 22.83 -19.81 -0.90
N THR A 235 23.36 -18.91 -1.73
CA THR A 235 24.12 -17.72 -1.33
C THR A 235 23.28 -16.70 -0.57
N LEU A 236 22.06 -16.40 -1.02
CA LEU A 236 21.15 -15.48 -0.34
C LEU A 236 20.70 -16.04 1.01
N ARG A 237 20.50 -17.36 1.09
CA ARG A 237 20.22 -18.06 2.35
C ARG A 237 21.37 -18.04 3.34
N GLN A 238 22.61 -17.96 2.85
CA GLN A 238 23.80 -17.85 3.71
C GLN A 238 23.97 -16.42 4.21
N GLU A 239 23.73 -15.42 3.36
CA GLU A 239 23.72 -14.00 3.72
C GLU A 239 22.63 -13.67 4.76
N ALA A 240 21.46 -14.30 4.65
CA ALA A 240 20.37 -14.21 5.64
C ALA A 240 20.80 -14.67 7.04
N ARG A 241 21.64 -15.71 7.09
CA ARG A 241 22.18 -16.27 8.33
C ARG A 241 23.27 -15.39 8.92
N GLU A 242 24.04 -14.70 8.07
CA GLU A 242 25.11 -13.79 8.49
C GLU A 242 24.56 -12.44 9.01
N LEU A 243 23.50 -11.90 8.40
CA LEU A 243 22.79 -10.69 8.85
C LEU A 243 22.18 -10.82 10.25
N ARG A 244 21.85 -12.04 10.69
CA ARG A 244 21.29 -12.31 12.04
C ARG A 244 22.29 -12.13 13.18
N GLY A 245 23.58 -11.91 12.86
CA GLY A 245 24.63 -11.73 13.85
C GLY A 245 25.08 -13.06 14.46
N SER A 246 26.39 -13.31 14.41
CA SER A 246 27.07 -14.37 15.16
C SER A 246 26.90 -14.13 16.68
N GLY A 247 25.83 -14.65 17.25
CA GLY A 247 25.46 -14.37 18.63
C GLY A 247 24.62 -15.44 19.29
N ASN A 248 24.77 -16.72 18.93
CA ASN A 248 24.50 -17.82 19.83
C ASN A 248 25.28 -19.06 19.36
N GLU A 249 25.98 -19.67 20.29
CA GLU A 249 26.68 -20.94 20.08
C GLU A 249 25.70 -21.98 19.55
N ALA A 250 26.16 -22.69 18.52
CA ALA A 250 25.47 -23.76 17.85
C ALA A 250 24.91 -24.80 18.84
N ASN A 251 23.59 -24.97 18.82
CA ASN A 251 23.00 -26.28 19.02
C ASN A 251 22.70 -26.83 17.62
N ASP A 252 23.52 -27.78 17.18
CA ASP A 252 23.56 -28.36 15.82
C ASP A 252 22.33 -29.23 15.43
N ASP A 253 21.18 -29.09 16.10
CA ASP A 253 20.04 -29.99 15.92
C ASP A 253 18.69 -29.29 15.65
N ASP A 254 18.65 -27.99 15.37
CA ASP A 254 17.40 -27.30 14.96
C ASP A 254 17.36 -27.10 13.43
N ASP A 255 16.71 -28.05 12.76
CA ASP A 255 16.52 -28.13 11.32
C ASP A 255 15.69 -26.95 10.76
N LEU A 256 16.35 -26.13 9.94
CA LEU A 256 15.89 -25.69 8.60
C LEU A 256 14.53 -24.99 8.44
N VAL A 257 13.99 -24.33 9.46
CA VAL A 257 13.03 -23.25 9.20
C VAL A 257 13.84 -21.97 9.00
N VAL A 258 14.21 -21.69 7.75
CA VAL A 258 14.60 -20.33 7.40
C VAL A 258 13.34 -19.51 7.58
N ASP A 259 13.31 -18.69 8.62
CA ASP A 259 12.23 -17.77 8.92
C ASP A 259 11.95 -16.97 7.65
N GLU A 260 10.75 -17.11 7.06
CA GLU A 260 10.38 -16.40 5.84
C GLU A 260 10.66 -14.89 6.00
N GLU A 261 10.48 -14.37 7.21
CA GLU A 261 10.75 -12.99 7.62
C GLU A 261 12.22 -12.56 7.42
N ALA A 262 13.20 -13.44 7.68
CA ALA A 262 14.63 -13.14 7.52
C ALA A 262 15.12 -13.27 6.06
N LEU A 263 14.42 -14.06 5.25
CA LEU A 263 14.65 -14.11 3.80
C LEU A 263 13.99 -12.90 3.12
N LEU A 264 12.79 -12.53 3.55
CA LEU A 264 12.08 -11.34 3.10
C LEU A 264 12.87 -10.07 3.44
N SER A 265 13.56 -9.99 4.58
CA SER A 265 14.41 -8.83 4.92
C SER A 265 15.61 -8.60 3.99
N ILE A 266 16.01 -9.59 3.18
CA ILE A 266 17.03 -9.41 2.12
C ILE A 266 16.41 -8.88 0.83
N PHE A 267 15.13 -9.18 0.59
CA PHE A 267 14.37 -8.66 -0.54
C PHE A 267 13.63 -7.35 -0.20
N ASP A 268 13.51 -6.99 1.09
CA ASP A 268 13.10 -5.67 1.61
C ASP A 268 14.21 -4.62 1.46
N ASP A 269 15.07 -4.77 0.45
CA ASP A 269 15.98 -3.72 -0.04
C ASP A 269 15.21 -2.66 -0.87
N ASP A 270 13.87 -2.70 -0.85
CA ASP A 270 12.97 -1.66 -1.33
C ASP A 270 12.79 -0.51 -0.32
N GLY A 271 13.35 -0.64 0.90
CA GLY A 271 13.30 0.42 1.92
C GLY A 271 14.22 1.59 1.60
N ILE A 272 13.72 2.82 1.72
CA ILE A 272 14.52 4.04 1.58
C ILE A 272 15.63 4.04 2.65
N THR A 273 16.91 4.02 2.26
CA THR A 273 18.05 3.88 3.19
C THR A 273 18.80 5.18 3.48
N SER A 274 18.54 6.24 2.73
CA SER A 274 19.21 7.54 2.89
C SER A 274 18.32 8.72 2.52
N LEU A 275 18.68 9.92 2.99
CA LEU A 275 17.94 11.14 2.64
C LEU A 275 17.93 11.43 1.13
N ALA A 276 19.00 11.04 0.43
CA ALA A 276 19.09 11.19 -1.02
C ALA A 276 18.16 10.23 -1.77
N GLU A 277 18.03 8.98 -1.30
CA GLU A 277 17.07 8.02 -1.84
C GLU A 277 15.63 8.47 -1.58
N MET A 278 15.34 9.02 -0.39
CA MET A 278 14.02 9.57 -0.06
C MET A 278 13.63 10.70 -1.02
N ALA A 279 14.57 11.61 -1.30
CA ALA A 279 14.35 12.69 -2.27
C ALA A 279 14.12 12.15 -3.70
N ASN A 280 14.85 11.11 -4.10
CA ASN A 280 14.68 10.48 -5.41
C ASN A 280 13.34 9.74 -5.53
N ASP A 281 12.89 9.05 -4.48
CA ASP A 281 11.57 8.43 -4.42
C ASP A 281 10.47 9.50 -4.61
N CYS A 282 10.54 10.61 -3.87
CA CYS A 282 9.60 11.71 -4.01
C CYS A 282 9.52 12.26 -5.44
N VAL A 283 10.66 12.40 -6.11
CA VAL A 283 10.71 12.79 -7.54
C VAL A 283 10.08 11.71 -8.41
N GLN A 284 10.40 10.44 -8.19
CA GLN A 284 9.87 9.33 -8.97
C GLN A 284 8.34 9.22 -8.86
N ARG A 285 7.78 9.33 -7.64
CA ARG A 285 6.33 9.30 -7.41
C ARG A 285 5.64 10.50 -8.06
N THR A 286 6.26 11.67 -8.00
CA THR A 286 5.81 12.87 -8.72
C THR A 286 5.77 12.65 -10.24
N GLU A 287 6.79 12.01 -10.82
CA GLU A 287 6.86 11.74 -12.25
C GLU A 287 5.88 10.67 -12.73
N LYS A 288 5.59 9.68 -11.89
CA LYS A 288 4.61 8.61 -12.14
C LYS A 288 3.16 9.09 -12.01
N ALA A 289 2.91 10.16 -11.26
CA ALA A 289 1.56 10.69 -11.06
C ALA A 289 0.89 11.09 -12.41
N PRO A 290 -0.41 10.80 -12.61
CA PRO A 290 -1.11 11.12 -13.85
C PRO A 290 -1.10 12.62 -14.15
N ARG A 291 -0.79 13.03 -15.39
CA ARG A 291 -0.70 14.47 -15.72
C ARG A 291 -2.02 15.13 -16.12
N GLY A 292 -3.03 14.35 -16.51
CA GLY A 292 -4.33 14.88 -16.93
C GLY A 292 -5.03 15.62 -15.77
N ALA A 293 -5.50 16.85 -16.01
CA ALA A 293 -6.37 17.55 -15.07
C ALA A 293 -7.82 17.09 -15.27
N THR A 294 -8.51 16.81 -14.18
CA THR A 294 -9.93 16.43 -14.19
C THR A 294 -10.79 17.67 -13.97
N ASP A 295 -12.01 17.72 -14.48
CA ASP A 295 -12.89 18.85 -14.16
C ASP A 295 -13.47 18.73 -12.76
N GLU A 296 -13.93 19.86 -12.22
CA GLU A 296 -14.50 19.91 -10.87
C GLU A 296 -15.69 18.97 -10.67
N THR A 297 -16.50 18.76 -11.71
CA THR A 297 -17.66 17.87 -11.68
C THR A 297 -17.30 16.39 -11.61
N ASP A 298 -16.12 16.03 -12.13
CA ASP A 298 -15.66 14.65 -12.26
C ASP A 298 -14.47 14.35 -11.33
N ALA A 299 -14.05 15.35 -10.56
CA ALA A 299 -12.94 15.25 -9.63
C ALA A 299 -13.25 14.27 -8.50
N PHE A 300 -12.25 13.50 -8.12
CA PHE A 300 -12.39 12.52 -7.06
C PHE A 300 -12.44 13.22 -5.70
N VAL A 301 -13.52 13.01 -4.95
CA VAL A 301 -13.78 13.62 -3.63
C VAL A 301 -13.63 12.64 -2.47
N GLY A 302 -12.99 11.50 -2.73
CA GLY A 302 -12.82 10.43 -1.75
C GLY A 302 -14.07 9.56 -1.60
N LEU A 303 -13.89 8.40 -0.97
CA LEU A 303 -14.96 7.47 -0.60
C LEU A 303 -15.38 7.70 0.86
N GLU A 304 -16.62 7.34 1.24
CA GLU A 304 -17.08 7.48 2.63
C GLU A 304 -16.48 6.44 3.60
N SER A 305 -15.63 5.55 3.07
CA SER A 305 -14.82 4.59 3.84
C SER A 305 -13.82 5.30 4.77
N ARG A 306 -13.10 4.50 5.57
CA ARG A 306 -12.09 5.02 6.52
C ARG A 306 -11.01 5.79 5.74
N GLY A 307 -10.62 6.98 6.26
CA GLY A 307 -9.53 7.82 5.75
C GLY A 307 -9.95 9.19 5.18
N TYR A 308 -10.91 9.31 4.24
CA TYR A 308 -11.37 10.62 3.71
C TYR A 308 -12.35 11.38 4.63
N ARG A 309 -12.42 11.00 5.90
CA ARG A 309 -13.32 11.63 6.88
C ARG A 309 -12.68 12.90 7.42
N VAL A 310 -13.50 13.91 7.63
CA VAL A 310 -13.07 15.15 8.30
C VAL A 310 -12.91 14.85 9.79
N ILE A 311 -11.76 15.21 10.37
CA ILE A 311 -11.51 15.11 11.81
C ILE A 311 -11.80 16.44 12.50
N LYS A 312 -12.23 16.40 13.75
CA LYS A 312 -12.46 17.61 14.55
C LYS A 312 -11.17 18.14 15.15
N ARG A 313 -11.06 19.46 15.26
CA ARG A 313 -9.91 20.12 15.87
C ARG A 313 -9.67 19.68 17.32
N SER A 314 -10.74 19.48 18.08
CA SER A 314 -10.72 19.04 19.48
C SER A 314 -10.07 17.69 19.67
N ASP A 315 -10.24 16.78 18.70
CA ASP A 315 -9.73 15.41 18.78
C ASP A 315 -8.20 15.36 18.64
N LEU A 316 -7.59 16.41 18.06
CA LEU A 316 -6.15 16.53 17.85
C LEU A 316 -5.42 17.21 19.01
N LEU A 317 -6.14 17.92 19.91
CA LEU A 317 -5.53 18.70 20.98
C LEU A 317 -4.74 17.80 21.95
N ARG A 318 -3.75 18.37 22.67
CA ARG A 318 -3.10 17.63 23.77
C ARG A 318 -4.07 17.21 24.86
N ASP A 319 -5.15 17.96 25.05
CA ASP A 319 -6.20 17.63 26.00
C ASP A 319 -7.00 16.38 25.59
N SER A 320 -6.82 15.87 24.36
CA SER A 320 -7.40 14.60 23.91
C SER A 320 -6.51 13.37 24.20
N ILE A 321 -5.27 13.58 24.68
CA ILE A 321 -4.42 12.52 25.20
C ILE A 321 -5.15 11.87 26.37
N ASN A 322 -5.12 10.53 26.42
CA ASN A 322 -5.77 9.78 27.50
C ASN A 322 -5.16 10.15 28.86
N ASP A 323 -5.91 9.94 29.94
CA ASP A 323 -5.45 10.23 31.32
C ASP A 323 -4.14 9.51 31.69
N ASP A 324 -3.81 8.43 30.99
CA ASP A 324 -2.57 7.69 31.19
C ASP A 324 -1.38 8.17 30.36
N GLY A 325 -1.56 9.20 29.53
CA GLY A 325 -0.52 9.78 28.69
C GLY A 325 -0.39 9.17 27.30
N THR A 326 -1.17 8.13 26.98
CA THR A 326 -1.21 7.54 25.63
C THR A 326 -2.05 8.38 24.66
N GLU A 327 -1.69 8.34 23.38
CA GLU A 327 -2.51 8.95 22.33
C GLU A 327 -3.89 8.28 22.25
N ASN A 328 -4.92 9.05 21.86
CA ASN A 328 -6.23 8.48 21.61
C ASN A 328 -6.19 7.56 20.38
N GLU A 329 -6.49 6.28 20.55
CA GLU A 329 -6.37 5.26 19.50
C GLU A 329 -7.25 5.56 18.29
N LYS A 330 -8.47 6.08 18.49
CA LYS A 330 -9.38 6.42 17.38
C LYS A 330 -8.87 7.59 16.57
N THR A 331 -8.39 8.64 17.26
CA THR A 331 -7.75 9.79 16.63
C THR A 331 -6.51 9.34 15.86
N THR A 332 -5.65 8.54 16.49
CA THR A 332 -4.42 8.02 15.91
C THR A 332 -4.69 7.25 14.63
N MET A 333 -5.60 6.27 14.69
CA MET A 333 -6.01 5.49 13.53
C MET A 333 -6.62 6.36 12.42
N HIS A 334 -7.38 7.41 12.75
CA HIS A 334 -7.93 8.32 11.73
C HIS A 334 -6.80 9.12 11.08
N VAL A 335 -5.92 9.75 11.87
CA VAL A 335 -4.78 10.53 11.38
C VAL A 335 -3.88 9.66 10.49
N MET A 336 -3.44 8.51 10.98
CA MET A 336 -2.55 7.62 10.23
C MET A 336 -3.20 7.13 8.94
N ASN A 337 -4.45 6.63 8.98
CA ASN A 337 -5.13 6.21 7.74
C ASN A 337 -5.25 7.37 6.73
N ALA A 338 -5.55 8.59 7.18
CA ALA A 338 -5.68 9.72 6.26
C ALA A 338 -4.34 10.12 5.61
N LEU A 339 -3.24 10.07 6.37
CA LEU A 339 -1.93 10.45 5.87
C LEU A 339 -1.28 9.33 5.03
N VAL A 340 -1.37 8.08 5.48
CA VAL A 340 -0.78 6.91 4.81
C VAL A 340 -1.56 6.54 3.54
N ALA A 341 -2.89 6.41 3.64
CA ALA A 341 -3.69 5.93 2.50
C ALA A 341 -3.97 7.03 1.46
N HIS A 342 -4.15 8.28 1.91
CA HIS A 342 -4.68 9.35 1.03
C HIS A 342 -3.74 10.54 0.86
N GLY A 343 -2.64 10.61 1.61
CA GLY A 343 -1.72 11.74 1.58
C GLY A 343 -2.32 13.06 2.09
N VAL A 344 -3.51 13.06 2.70
CA VAL A 344 -4.11 14.30 3.21
C VAL A 344 -5.17 14.07 4.28
N LEU A 345 -5.09 14.88 5.34
CA LEU A 345 -6.06 14.95 6.42
C LEU A 345 -6.85 16.26 6.33
N LEU A 346 -8.18 16.18 6.33
CA LEU A 346 -9.06 17.35 6.48
C LEU A 346 -9.45 17.56 7.93
N VAL A 347 -9.20 18.76 8.45
CA VAL A 347 -9.55 19.16 9.82
C VAL A 347 -10.62 20.22 9.82
N ASP A 348 -11.66 20.02 10.61
CA ASP A 348 -12.69 21.01 10.93
C ASP A 348 -12.33 21.80 12.19
N LEU A 349 -11.99 23.07 12.01
CA LEU A 349 -11.63 24.04 13.05
C LEU A 349 -12.80 24.44 13.95
N THR A 350 -14.01 23.95 13.67
CA THR A 350 -15.21 24.28 14.45
C THR A 350 -15.78 23.15 15.28
N ASP A 351 -15.14 21.98 15.25
CA ASP A 351 -15.60 20.77 15.96
C ASP A 351 -17.02 20.31 15.56
N GLY A 352 -17.38 20.50 14.30
CA GLY A 352 -18.75 20.37 13.82
C GLY A 352 -19.61 21.53 14.30
N GLY A 353 -19.17 22.78 14.08
CA GLY A 353 -19.93 23.99 14.40
C GLY A 353 -20.27 24.19 15.88
N VAL A 354 -19.44 23.70 16.79
CA VAL A 354 -19.57 23.89 18.26
C VAL A 354 -18.77 25.13 18.70
N THR A 355 -17.60 25.34 18.13
CA THR A 355 -16.74 26.51 18.38
C THR A 355 -16.44 27.23 17.08
N PHE A 356 -16.37 28.55 17.06
CA PHE A 356 -16.11 29.32 15.83
C PHE A 356 -14.86 30.19 15.90
N LYS A 357 -14.18 30.23 17.05
CA LYS A 357 -13.05 31.14 17.29
C LYS A 357 -11.93 31.01 16.25
N ASP A 358 -11.53 29.78 15.93
CA ASP A 358 -10.47 29.53 14.94
C ASP A 358 -10.97 29.86 13.53
N ALA A 359 -12.22 29.52 13.21
CA ALA A 359 -12.83 29.84 11.91
C ALA A 359 -13.01 31.36 11.68
N GLU A 360 -13.33 32.14 12.71
CA GLU A 360 -13.35 33.62 12.66
C GLU A 360 -11.95 34.17 12.34
N THR A 361 -10.93 33.60 12.96
CA THR A 361 -9.53 33.97 12.69
C THR A 361 -9.16 33.69 11.23
N MET A 362 -9.53 32.52 10.72
CA MET A 362 -9.31 32.14 9.32
C MET A 362 -10.12 33.01 8.35
N ALA A 363 -11.34 33.40 8.70
CA ALA A 363 -12.17 34.30 7.88
C ALA A 363 -11.53 35.68 7.72
N ASN A 364 -10.97 36.23 8.81
CA ASN A 364 -10.23 37.50 8.76
C ASN A 364 -8.98 37.39 7.88
N MET A 365 -8.27 36.27 7.95
CA MET A 365 -7.13 36.01 7.07
C MET A 365 -7.53 35.96 5.59
N TRP A 366 -8.63 35.28 5.25
CA TRP A 366 -9.11 35.20 3.87
C TRP A 366 -9.49 36.58 3.33
N LYS A 367 -10.21 37.37 4.13
CA LYS A 367 -10.54 38.77 3.79
C LYS A 367 -9.28 39.60 3.52
N THR A 368 -8.26 39.49 4.38
CA THR A 368 -6.97 40.19 4.16
C THR A 368 -6.27 39.72 2.90
N THR A 369 -6.29 38.41 2.61
CA THR A 369 -5.65 37.83 1.44
C THR A 369 -6.32 38.28 0.14
N GLU A 370 -7.67 38.30 0.12
CA GLU A 370 -8.46 38.84 -0.98
C GLU A 370 -8.12 40.31 -1.24
N GLN A 371 -8.19 41.15 -0.19
CA GLN A 371 -7.86 42.58 -0.28
C GLN A 371 -6.43 42.83 -0.75
N PHE A 372 -5.47 42.02 -0.29
CA PHE A 372 -4.08 42.12 -0.73
C PHE A 372 -3.99 41.89 -2.25
N PHE A 373 -4.54 40.80 -2.77
CA PHE A 373 -4.47 40.48 -4.20
C PHE A 373 -5.29 41.42 -5.08
N GLU A 374 -6.41 41.95 -4.59
CA GLU A 374 -7.12 43.04 -5.24
C GLU A 374 -6.24 44.29 -5.37
N THR A 375 -5.51 44.65 -4.31
CA THR A 375 -4.65 45.84 -4.31
C THR A 375 -3.43 45.66 -5.20
N VAL A 376 -2.76 44.50 -5.15
CA VAL A 376 -1.57 44.21 -5.98
C VAL A 376 -1.91 43.79 -7.41
N SER A 377 -3.20 43.81 -7.78
CA SER A 377 -3.61 43.71 -9.17
C SER A 377 -3.20 44.94 -9.98
N ASP A 378 -3.00 46.09 -9.32
CA ASP A 378 -2.38 47.28 -9.89
C ASP A 378 -0.85 47.09 -10.01
N PRO A 379 -0.28 47.07 -11.23
CA PRO A 379 1.15 46.90 -11.43
C PRO A 379 1.99 47.96 -10.69
N ALA A 380 1.50 49.19 -10.57
CA ALA A 380 2.21 50.26 -9.88
C ALA A 380 2.35 49.98 -8.37
N VAL A 381 1.38 49.28 -7.78
CA VAL A 381 1.45 48.83 -6.38
C VAL A 381 2.35 47.60 -6.26
N ALA A 382 2.21 46.63 -7.17
CA ALA A 382 3.03 45.42 -7.17
C ALA A 382 4.53 45.73 -7.26
N GLU A 383 4.93 46.74 -8.03
CA GLU A 383 6.32 47.22 -8.14
C GLU A 383 6.89 47.77 -6.82
N THR A 384 6.05 48.14 -5.85
CA THR A 384 6.50 48.60 -4.53
C THR A 384 6.86 47.47 -3.57
N LEU A 385 6.46 46.23 -3.89
CA LEU A 385 6.74 45.07 -3.05
C LEU A 385 8.19 44.59 -3.25
N PRO A 386 8.83 44.06 -2.19
CA PRO A 386 10.15 43.48 -2.32
C PRO A 386 10.09 42.25 -3.22
N GLY A 387 10.93 42.20 -4.25
CA GLY A 387 11.06 41.01 -5.09
C GLY A 387 11.52 39.79 -4.28
N MET A 388 11.21 38.60 -4.79
CA MET A 388 11.60 37.33 -4.16
C MET A 388 13.13 37.22 -4.01
N THR A 389 13.61 37.07 -2.77
CA THR A 389 15.05 36.97 -2.45
C THR A 389 15.29 35.85 -1.43
N THR A 390 16.54 35.36 -1.33
CA THR A 390 16.92 34.40 -0.28
C THR A 390 17.07 35.14 1.06
N VAL A 391 16.48 34.60 2.12
CA VAL A 391 16.61 35.15 3.48
C VAL A 391 17.79 34.54 4.22
N SER A 392 18.81 35.34 4.54
CA SER A 392 19.99 34.86 5.26
C SER A 392 19.70 34.41 6.71
N GLY A 393 18.68 34.99 7.34
CA GLY A 393 18.32 34.71 8.74
C GLY A 393 17.71 33.33 9.00
N ALA A 394 17.30 32.59 7.95
CA ALA A 394 16.71 31.25 8.07
C ALA A 394 17.74 30.11 7.93
N ARG A 395 19.03 30.43 7.74
CA ARG A 395 20.18 29.51 7.62
C ARG A 395 20.17 28.50 6.46
N SER A 396 19.08 28.35 5.70
CA SER A 396 19.08 27.61 4.44
C SER A 396 19.29 28.52 3.23
N LYS A 397 20.05 28.03 2.24
CA LYS A 397 20.24 28.67 0.92
C LYS A 397 18.96 28.71 0.07
N HIS A 398 17.96 27.89 0.40
CA HIS A 398 16.70 27.75 -0.33
C HIS A 398 15.54 28.54 0.29
N ALA A 399 15.71 29.13 1.47
CA ALA A 399 14.66 29.91 2.14
C ALA A 399 14.41 31.25 1.41
N LYS A 400 13.20 31.46 0.89
CA LYS A 400 12.82 32.68 0.15
C LYS A 400 11.91 33.60 0.97
N VAL A 401 11.85 34.87 0.57
CA VAL A 401 10.90 35.87 1.07
C VAL A 401 10.66 36.92 0.00
N GLY A 402 9.45 37.46 -0.07
CA GLY A 402 9.07 38.54 -0.97
C GLY A 402 7.98 38.15 -1.96
N TYR A 403 7.79 39.01 -2.95
CA TYR A 403 6.74 38.93 -3.94
C TYR A 403 7.30 38.50 -5.30
N ALA A 404 6.54 37.67 -6.01
CA ALA A 404 6.84 37.30 -7.38
C ALA A 404 5.57 37.07 -8.20
N GLU A 405 5.63 37.46 -9.48
CA GLU A 405 4.65 37.07 -10.48
C GLU A 405 5.31 36.16 -11.51
N TYR A 406 4.67 35.04 -11.82
CA TYR A 406 5.16 34.10 -12.80
C TYR A 406 4.24 34.02 -14.00
N GLU A 407 4.87 33.63 -15.10
CA GLU A 407 4.23 33.33 -16.36
C GLU A 407 3.29 34.45 -16.89
N GLY A 408 3.57 35.73 -16.63
CA GLY A 408 2.68 36.81 -17.08
C GLY A 408 1.45 37.01 -16.18
N GLY A 409 1.58 36.72 -14.89
CA GLY A 409 0.62 37.13 -13.85
C GLY A 409 -0.47 36.10 -13.50
N SER A 410 -0.43 34.91 -14.11
CA SER A 410 -1.35 33.81 -13.74
C SER A 410 -1.05 33.21 -12.39
N MET A 411 0.20 33.32 -11.95
CA MET A 411 0.60 32.95 -10.60
C MET A 411 1.23 34.16 -9.94
N LYS A 412 0.68 34.54 -8.79
CA LYS A 412 1.23 35.60 -7.94
C LYS A 412 1.49 35.02 -6.55
N PHE A 413 2.66 35.28 -6.00
CA PHE A 413 3.10 34.77 -4.71
C PHE A 413 3.61 35.89 -3.82
N LEU A 414 3.20 35.89 -2.56
CA LEU A 414 3.90 36.56 -1.48
C LEU A 414 4.38 35.49 -0.50
N GLU A 415 5.67 35.19 -0.48
CA GLU A 415 6.28 34.32 0.53
C GLU A 415 6.73 35.15 1.73
N THR A 416 6.27 34.76 2.91
CA THR A 416 6.49 35.48 4.17
C THR A 416 7.02 34.52 5.24
N ARG A 417 7.73 35.04 6.23
CA ARG A 417 8.34 34.25 7.30
C ARG A 417 8.33 35.06 8.59
N ARG A 418 7.96 34.40 9.69
CA ARG A 418 7.92 35.05 11.00
C ARG A 418 9.34 35.36 11.49
N GLN A 419 9.61 36.62 11.83
CA GLN A 419 10.79 37.02 12.57
C GLN A 419 10.63 36.59 14.04
N ARG A 420 11.62 35.90 14.59
CA ARG A 420 11.52 35.35 15.95
C ARG A 420 11.49 36.44 17.03
N ASN A 421 12.24 37.52 16.81
CA ASN A 421 12.42 38.58 17.80
C ASN A 421 11.24 39.57 17.84
N SER A 422 10.72 39.97 16.68
CA SER A 422 9.60 40.93 16.61
C SER A 422 8.23 40.26 16.51
N GLY A 423 8.17 39.00 16.05
CA GLY A 423 6.93 38.32 15.71
C GLY A 423 6.34 38.75 14.36
N ASP A 424 6.98 39.71 13.66
CA ASP A 424 6.51 40.21 12.37
C ASP A 424 6.51 39.08 11.33
N LEU A 425 5.38 38.89 10.66
CA LEU A 425 5.21 37.83 9.67
C LEU A 425 5.50 38.30 8.25
N VAL A 426 5.09 39.52 7.91
CA VAL A 426 5.12 40.04 6.54
C VAL A 426 6.16 41.15 6.37
N PRO A 427 6.70 41.36 5.16
CA PRO A 427 7.59 42.49 4.87
C PRO A 427 6.91 43.83 5.11
N THR A 428 7.71 44.86 5.45
CA THR A 428 7.22 46.21 5.80
C THR A 428 6.33 46.82 4.70
N GLU A 429 6.68 46.61 3.44
CA GLU A 429 5.93 47.08 2.28
C GLU A 429 4.55 46.41 2.19
N ALA A 430 4.49 45.10 2.37
CA ALA A 430 3.24 44.35 2.40
C ALA A 430 2.38 44.72 3.63
N ALA A 431 3.02 44.92 4.80
CA ALA A 431 2.35 45.38 6.03
C ALA A 431 1.61 46.71 5.83
N LYS A 432 2.22 47.64 5.08
CA LYS A 432 1.59 48.95 4.76
C LYS A 432 0.34 48.80 3.90
N LEU A 433 0.32 47.83 2.98
CA LEU A 433 -0.84 47.56 2.13
C LEU A 433 -1.97 46.88 2.90
N MET A 434 -1.64 45.92 3.76
CA MET A 434 -2.62 45.13 4.52
C MET A 434 -3.18 45.88 5.74
N GLY A 435 -2.43 46.87 6.25
CA GLY A 435 -2.76 47.57 7.50
C GLY A 435 -2.54 46.68 8.74
N HIS A 436 -2.63 47.31 9.92
CA HIS A 436 -2.39 46.63 11.20
C HIS A 436 -3.32 45.42 11.42
N ASP A 437 -4.61 45.59 11.13
CA ASP A 437 -5.61 44.54 11.34
C ASP A 437 -5.37 43.35 10.41
N GLY A 438 -4.97 43.58 9.16
CA GLY A 438 -4.64 42.52 8.22
C GLY A 438 -3.38 41.74 8.62
N VAL A 439 -2.33 42.45 9.09
CA VAL A 439 -1.12 41.79 9.63
C VAL A 439 -1.45 40.94 10.85
N SER A 440 -2.26 41.47 11.77
CA SER A 440 -2.71 40.75 12.96
C SER A 440 -3.55 39.50 12.61
N ALA A 441 -4.42 39.61 11.59
CA ALA A 441 -5.20 38.48 11.09
C ALA A 441 -4.31 37.37 10.53
N LEU A 442 -3.29 37.72 9.72
CA LEU A 442 -2.33 36.76 9.18
C LEU A 442 -1.48 36.11 10.28
N GLN A 443 -1.02 36.87 11.27
CA GLN A 443 -0.27 36.34 12.41
C GLN A 443 -1.11 35.38 13.26
N SER A 444 -2.37 35.71 13.50
CA SER A 444 -3.29 34.87 14.27
C SER A 444 -3.65 33.59 13.51
N ALA A 445 -3.88 33.67 12.21
CA ALA A 445 -4.11 32.50 11.37
C ALA A 445 -2.85 31.60 11.30
N PHE A 446 -1.66 32.20 11.21
CA PHE A 446 -0.41 31.45 11.30
C PHE A 446 -0.32 30.66 12.61
N ASP A 447 -0.67 31.26 13.74
CA ASP A 447 -0.66 30.59 15.05
C ASP A 447 -1.65 29.41 15.12
N VAL A 448 -2.88 29.60 14.63
CA VAL A 448 -3.89 28.54 14.58
C VAL A 448 -3.38 27.38 13.71
N VAL A 449 -2.99 27.66 12.48
CA VAL A 449 -2.59 26.66 11.48
C VAL A 449 -1.33 25.90 11.91
N THR A 450 -0.32 26.60 12.43
CA THR A 450 0.91 25.97 12.91
C THR A 450 0.65 25.06 14.11
N GLN A 451 -0.27 25.43 15.01
CA GLN A 451 -0.64 24.58 16.14
C GLN A 451 -1.38 23.32 15.69
N VAL A 452 -2.30 23.41 14.70
CA VAL A 452 -2.96 22.21 14.16
C VAL A 452 -1.94 21.27 13.53
N GLY A 453 -1.00 21.80 12.74
CA GLY A 453 0.07 21.00 12.13
C GLY A 453 0.95 20.30 13.17
N LYS A 454 1.35 21.02 14.23
CA LYS A 454 2.14 20.46 15.34
C LYS A 454 1.43 19.31 16.07
N ASP A 455 0.12 19.41 16.22
CA ASP A 455 -0.68 18.36 16.85
C ASP A 455 -0.76 17.10 15.97
N VAL A 456 -0.90 17.25 14.65
CA VAL A 456 -0.87 16.14 13.69
C VAL A 456 0.51 15.46 13.64
N VAL A 457 1.59 16.25 13.58
CA VAL A 457 2.96 15.72 13.61
C VAL A 457 3.21 14.90 14.87
N ARG A 458 2.78 15.39 16.03
CA ARG A 458 2.90 14.65 17.31
C ARG A 458 2.21 13.28 17.21
N ILE A 459 0.96 13.24 16.76
CA ILE A 459 0.18 11.99 16.69
C ILE A 459 0.84 11.01 15.71
N ALA A 460 1.23 11.47 14.53
CA ALA A 460 1.84 10.62 13.50
C ALA A 460 3.21 10.07 13.94
N VAL A 461 4.07 10.90 14.53
CA VAL A 461 5.39 10.47 15.03
C VAL A 461 5.26 9.51 16.21
N ALA A 462 4.30 9.73 17.12
CA ALA A 462 4.02 8.81 18.20
C ALA A 462 3.56 7.44 17.67
N ALA A 463 2.66 7.43 16.68
CA ALA A 463 2.17 6.21 16.05
C ALA A 463 3.28 5.44 15.33
N GLY A 464 4.06 6.10 14.47
CA GLY A 464 5.20 5.47 13.79
C GLY A 464 6.26 4.96 14.76
N SER A 465 6.46 5.62 15.90
CA SER A 465 7.38 5.10 16.93
C SER A 465 6.86 3.82 17.59
N VAL A 466 5.55 3.72 17.84
CA VAL A 466 4.94 2.51 18.40
C VAL A 466 4.99 1.36 17.41
N GLU A 467 4.65 1.60 16.14
CA GLU A 467 4.65 0.60 15.07
C GLU A 467 6.01 -0.08 14.92
N HIS A 468 7.09 0.71 14.95
CA HIS A 468 8.45 0.19 14.83
C HIS A 468 9.06 -0.34 16.14
N GLY A 469 8.27 -0.53 17.20
CA GLY A 469 8.78 -1.09 18.45
C GLY A 469 9.74 -0.16 19.20
N ALA A 470 9.73 1.15 18.92
CA ALA A 470 10.63 2.08 19.58
C ALA A 470 10.32 2.23 21.07
N PHE A 471 11.33 2.59 21.86
CA PHE A 471 11.23 2.72 23.32
C PHE A 471 10.95 1.41 24.08
N LEU A 472 11.19 0.25 23.46
CA LEU A 472 11.20 -1.05 24.15
C LEU A 472 12.63 -1.39 24.60
N ASP A 473 12.86 -1.53 25.91
CA ASP A 473 14.09 -2.14 26.43
C ASP A 473 13.93 -3.66 26.43
N GLY A 474 14.60 -4.34 25.50
CA GLY A 474 14.60 -5.80 25.34
C GLY A 474 15.07 -6.61 26.57
N ARG A 475 15.43 -5.96 27.69
CA ARG A 475 15.86 -6.59 28.95
C ARG A 475 14.75 -6.72 29.99
N ILE A 476 13.63 -6.04 29.82
CA ILE A 476 12.51 -6.05 30.77
C ILE A 476 11.25 -6.45 30.01
N LYS A 477 10.34 -7.19 30.65
CA LYS A 477 8.96 -7.35 30.15
C LYS A 477 8.26 -6.00 30.27
N GLU A 478 8.67 -5.04 29.44
CA GLU A 478 8.06 -3.73 29.42
C GLU A 478 6.63 -3.85 28.89
N ASN A 479 5.77 -3.02 29.47
CA ASN A 479 4.37 -2.99 29.13
C ASN A 479 4.23 -2.20 27.82
N GLU A 480 3.54 -2.75 26.82
CA GLU A 480 3.15 -2.05 25.58
C GLU A 480 2.57 -0.65 25.85
N ARG A 481 1.94 -0.48 27.01
CA ARG A 481 1.47 0.81 27.50
C ARG A 481 2.59 1.82 27.77
N ASP A 482 3.68 1.41 28.43
CA ASP A 482 4.79 2.29 28.76
C ASP A 482 5.50 2.78 27.49
N GLN A 483 5.61 1.90 26.48
CA GLN A 483 6.08 2.24 25.14
C GLN A 483 5.23 3.37 24.52
N LYS A 484 3.90 3.20 24.49
CA LYS A 484 2.97 4.20 23.95
C LYS A 484 3.06 5.55 24.67
N ILE A 485 3.27 5.54 25.99
CA ILE A 485 3.47 6.76 26.79
C ILE A 485 4.77 7.45 26.39
N GLN A 486 5.88 6.71 26.32
CA GLN A 486 7.19 7.27 25.95
C GLN A 486 7.18 7.83 24.53
N ALA A 487 6.59 7.11 23.57
CA ALA A 487 6.42 7.55 22.19
C ALA A 487 5.62 8.87 22.11
N SER A 488 4.49 8.97 22.82
CA SER A 488 3.67 10.20 22.91
C SER A 488 4.46 11.39 23.50
N GLN A 489 5.24 11.14 24.56
CA GLN A 489 6.08 12.17 25.20
C GLN A 489 7.22 12.64 24.28
N ALA A 490 7.91 11.71 23.64
CA ALA A 490 9.02 12.01 22.73
C ALA A 490 8.53 12.75 21.48
N ALA A 491 7.40 12.33 20.90
CA ALA A 491 6.76 13.04 19.78
C ALA A 491 6.30 14.45 20.16
N THR A 492 5.81 14.62 21.40
CA THR A 492 5.48 15.95 21.95
C THR A 492 6.73 16.84 22.06
N LEU A 493 7.86 16.27 22.50
CA LEU A 493 9.15 16.99 22.55
C LEU A 493 9.62 17.37 21.14
N LEU A 494 9.59 16.43 20.18
CA LEU A 494 9.94 16.69 18.77
C LEU A 494 9.09 17.83 18.20
N SER A 495 7.78 17.78 18.39
CA SER A 495 6.86 18.82 17.89
C SER A 495 7.13 20.20 18.52
N ASN A 496 7.60 20.25 19.76
CA ASN A 496 7.96 21.52 20.40
C ASN A 496 9.33 22.03 19.98
N GLU A 497 10.33 21.16 19.86
CA GLU A 497 11.73 21.53 19.69
C GLU A 497 12.15 21.60 18.21
N LEU A 498 11.70 20.66 17.38
CA LEU A 498 12.12 20.56 15.98
C LEU A 498 11.16 21.20 14.98
N VAL A 499 9.85 21.25 15.24
CA VAL A 499 8.90 21.88 14.31
C VAL A 499 8.94 23.40 14.49
N ASP A 500 9.17 24.14 13.41
CA ASP A 500 9.33 25.59 13.44
C ASP A 500 8.01 26.33 13.31
N ASP A 501 7.44 26.76 14.44
CA ASP A 501 6.26 27.63 14.54
C ASP A 501 6.62 29.14 14.58
N GLY A 502 7.90 29.47 14.34
CA GLY A 502 8.42 30.83 14.33
C GLY A 502 8.52 31.49 15.71
N ARG A 503 8.10 30.83 16.80
CA ARG A 503 8.30 31.33 18.16
C ARG A 503 9.68 30.90 18.67
N PRO A 504 10.40 31.73 19.45
CA PRO A 504 11.70 31.32 20.01
C PRO A 504 11.51 30.27 21.11
N LEU A 505 12.40 29.27 21.20
CA LEU A 505 12.37 28.29 22.30
C LEU A 505 13.01 28.82 23.61
N GLY A 506 13.72 29.94 23.54
CA GLY A 506 14.48 30.52 24.66
C GLY A 506 15.65 31.37 24.16
N SER A 507 16.62 31.68 25.03
CA SER A 507 17.78 32.54 24.74
C SER A 507 18.92 31.84 23.96
N ASP A 508 18.61 30.86 23.12
CA ASP A 508 19.62 30.08 22.39
C ASP A 508 19.78 30.65 20.97
N ASP A 509 20.91 31.32 20.71
CA ASP A 509 21.22 32.05 19.46
C ASP A 509 21.39 31.12 18.22
N LYS A 510 21.09 29.83 18.36
CA LYS A 510 21.28 28.82 17.31
C LYS A 510 20.11 28.77 16.31
N GLU A 511 18.95 29.35 16.60
CA GLU A 511 17.74 29.17 15.78
C GLU A 511 17.57 30.15 14.60
N GLY A 512 18.57 31.00 14.37
CA GLY A 512 18.46 32.11 13.42
C GLY A 512 17.42 33.15 13.82
N ASP A 513 17.35 34.26 13.07
CA ASP A 513 16.47 35.38 13.38
C ASP A 513 15.05 35.20 12.79
N VAL A 514 14.89 34.25 11.86
CA VAL A 514 13.67 34.07 11.05
C VAL A 514 13.29 32.60 10.99
N SER A 515 12.00 32.32 10.99
CA SER A 515 11.46 30.97 10.84
C SER A 515 11.82 30.33 9.48
N MET A 516 12.15 29.03 9.52
CA MET A 516 12.27 28.16 8.36
C MET A 516 10.91 27.82 7.73
N SER A 517 9.80 28.03 8.42
CA SER A 517 8.45 27.76 7.91
C SER A 517 7.88 28.97 7.16
N PRO A 518 7.77 28.91 5.82
CA PRO A 518 7.14 29.99 5.06
C PRO A 518 5.61 29.93 5.17
N HIS A 519 4.99 31.11 5.18
CA HIS A 519 3.58 31.32 4.87
C HIS A 519 3.48 31.99 3.50
N ARG A 520 2.85 31.31 2.54
CA ARG A 520 2.71 31.80 1.18
C ARG A 520 1.28 32.27 0.97
N LEU A 521 1.09 33.50 0.51
CA LEU A 521 -0.17 33.90 -0.11
C LEU A 521 -0.03 33.70 -1.61
N CYS A 522 -0.96 32.97 -2.21
CA CYS A 522 -0.92 32.61 -3.62
C CYS A 522 -2.24 32.99 -4.31
N MET A 523 -2.13 33.48 -5.54
CA MET A 523 -3.26 33.63 -6.46
C MET A 523 -2.96 32.91 -7.77
N TYR A 524 -3.86 32.02 -8.16
CA TYR A 524 -3.78 31.21 -9.37
C TYR A 524 -4.94 31.57 -10.30
N SER A 525 -4.64 31.93 -11.55
CA SER A 525 -5.61 32.41 -12.53
C SER A 525 -5.46 31.67 -13.86
N GLY A 526 -6.58 31.28 -14.47
CA GLY A 526 -6.58 30.61 -15.76
C GLY A 526 -6.16 31.52 -16.92
N LYS A 527 -5.30 31.01 -17.81
CA LYS A 527 -4.78 31.76 -18.97
C LYS A 527 -5.33 31.34 -20.32
N LYS A 528 -5.66 30.07 -20.47
CA LYS A 528 -5.99 29.51 -21.78
C LYS A 528 -7.37 30.01 -22.22
N ASP A 529 -7.40 30.68 -23.37
CA ASP A 529 -8.58 30.81 -24.20
C ASP A 529 -8.82 29.42 -24.85
N GLY A 530 -9.74 28.62 -24.32
CA GLY A 530 -9.94 27.24 -24.79
C GLY A 530 -11.12 26.53 -24.14
N THR A 531 -11.55 25.43 -24.77
CA THR A 531 -12.66 24.58 -24.34
C THR A 531 -12.28 23.55 -23.27
N ASP A 532 -10.98 23.37 -22.98
CA ASP A 532 -10.51 22.53 -21.89
C ASP A 532 -10.88 23.18 -20.54
N SER A 533 -11.58 22.42 -19.72
CA SER A 533 -12.31 22.91 -18.56
C SER A 533 -11.45 23.06 -17.30
N SER A 534 -10.25 22.46 -17.27
CA SER A 534 -9.23 22.62 -16.22
C SER A 534 -7.81 22.36 -16.74
N HIS A 535 -6.79 22.97 -16.11
CA HIS A 535 -5.38 22.67 -16.39
C HIS A 535 -4.50 22.87 -15.16
N GLU A 536 -3.40 22.13 -15.10
CA GLU A 536 -2.33 22.30 -14.12
C GLU A 536 -1.64 23.66 -14.29
N ILE A 537 -1.54 24.41 -13.20
CA ILE A 537 -0.87 25.72 -13.14
C ILE A 537 0.34 25.71 -12.20
N PHE A 538 0.30 24.87 -11.17
CA PHE A 538 1.45 24.59 -10.31
C PHE A 538 1.67 23.09 -10.32
N GLY A 539 2.84 22.68 -10.81
CA GLY A 539 3.13 21.27 -11.12
C GLY A 539 3.08 20.35 -9.91
N ALA A 540 2.93 19.05 -10.18
CA ALA A 540 3.06 18.02 -9.17
C ALA A 540 4.44 18.09 -8.49
N HIS A 541 4.45 18.01 -7.16
CA HIS A 541 5.66 17.98 -6.33
C HIS A 541 5.33 17.46 -4.92
N THR A 542 6.38 17.18 -4.15
CA THR A 542 6.34 17.01 -2.69
C THR A 542 6.94 18.24 -2.01
N ASP A 543 6.61 18.44 -0.73
CA ASP A 543 7.16 19.55 0.06
C ASP A 543 8.17 19.05 1.10
N SER A 544 9.32 19.71 1.13
CA SER A 544 10.32 19.55 2.20
C SER A 544 9.87 20.27 3.47
N SER A 545 9.04 19.58 4.26
CA SER A 545 8.41 20.04 5.51
C SER A 545 8.02 18.82 6.37
N PHE A 546 7.63 19.03 7.63
CA PHE A 546 6.90 17.99 8.36
C PHE A 546 5.49 17.87 7.78
N VAL A 547 4.79 18.99 7.69
CA VAL A 547 3.49 19.04 7.04
C VAL A 547 3.31 20.36 6.29
N THR A 548 2.61 20.30 5.16
CA THR A 548 2.06 21.47 4.49
C THR A 548 0.60 21.60 4.88
N ILE A 549 0.24 22.69 5.54
CA ILE A 549 -1.15 22.98 5.90
C ILE A 549 -1.71 24.03 4.95
N VAL A 550 -2.78 23.68 4.26
CA VAL A 550 -3.46 24.53 3.28
C VAL A 550 -4.86 24.87 3.82
N PRO A 551 -5.12 26.12 4.24
CA PRO A 551 -6.48 26.59 4.47
C PRO A 551 -7.34 26.34 3.22
N VAL A 552 -8.52 25.76 3.42
CA VAL A 552 -9.44 25.41 2.32
C VAL A 552 -9.93 26.70 1.64
N ALA A 553 -9.80 26.75 0.32
CA ALA A 553 -10.19 27.91 -0.48
C ALA A 553 -11.66 27.82 -0.93
N SER A 554 -12.24 28.97 -1.28
CA SER A 554 -13.59 29.06 -1.85
C SER A 554 -13.68 28.48 -3.27
N VAL A 555 -12.59 28.54 -4.03
CA VAL A 555 -12.47 28.01 -5.39
C VAL A 555 -11.58 26.78 -5.35
N SER A 556 -12.10 25.62 -5.79
CA SER A 556 -11.33 24.39 -5.79
C SER A 556 -10.20 24.39 -6.83
N GLY A 557 -9.08 23.78 -6.48
CA GLY A 557 -7.96 23.55 -7.37
C GLY A 557 -6.76 22.84 -6.73
N LEU A 558 -6.73 22.61 -5.41
CA LEU A 558 -5.73 21.73 -4.80
C LEU A 558 -6.05 20.28 -5.16
N GLU A 559 -5.07 19.57 -5.70
CA GLU A 559 -5.14 18.14 -5.96
C GLU A 559 -4.01 17.43 -5.22
N VAL A 560 -4.35 16.38 -4.48
CA VAL A 560 -3.42 15.47 -3.80
C VAL A 560 -3.53 14.12 -4.47
N TYR A 561 -2.41 13.53 -4.86
CA TYR A 561 -2.42 12.22 -5.50
C TYR A 561 -2.59 11.14 -4.44
N ASP A 562 -3.72 10.44 -4.50
CA ASP A 562 -3.99 9.27 -3.71
C ASP A 562 -3.44 8.06 -4.46
N GLU A 563 -2.35 7.49 -3.92
CA GLU A 563 -1.62 6.41 -4.58
C GLU A 563 -2.37 5.08 -4.50
N GLU A 564 -3.11 4.82 -3.42
CA GLU A 564 -3.92 3.61 -3.27
C GLU A 564 -5.10 3.62 -4.26
N ALA A 565 -5.74 4.77 -4.45
CA ALA A 565 -6.85 4.96 -5.37
C ALA A 565 -6.41 5.24 -6.82
N GLU A 566 -5.12 5.47 -7.05
CA GLU A 566 -4.50 5.96 -8.29
C GLU A 566 -5.23 7.18 -8.88
N LYS A 567 -5.62 8.13 -8.03
CA LYS A 567 -6.49 9.27 -8.40
C LYS A 567 -6.07 10.57 -7.73
N TRP A 568 -6.26 11.67 -8.46
CA TRP A 568 -6.17 13.01 -7.88
C TRP A 568 -7.40 13.33 -7.03
N TYR A 569 -7.20 13.36 -5.72
CA TYR A 569 -8.20 13.73 -4.73
C TYR A 569 -8.25 15.24 -4.52
N ARG A 570 -9.47 15.81 -4.43
CA ARG A 570 -9.71 17.24 -4.16
C ARG A 570 -10.25 17.50 -2.76
N PRO A 571 -9.39 17.90 -1.80
CA PRO A 571 -9.81 18.14 -0.42
C PRO A 571 -10.85 19.26 -0.28
N GLU A 572 -10.80 20.30 -1.11
CA GLU A 572 -11.75 21.42 -1.05
C GLU A 572 -13.19 20.98 -1.37
N LEU A 573 -13.35 20.08 -2.34
CA LEU A 573 -14.67 19.53 -2.69
C LEU A 573 -15.19 18.59 -1.61
N ARG A 574 -14.32 17.78 -0.99
CA ARG A 574 -14.72 16.93 0.14
C ARG A 574 -15.14 17.77 1.35
N ALA A 575 -14.41 18.84 1.65
CA ALA A 575 -14.76 19.80 2.71
C ALA A 575 -16.11 20.46 2.45
N ARG A 576 -16.36 20.88 1.20
CA ARG A 576 -17.67 21.43 0.78
C ARG A 576 -18.79 20.42 0.96
N LYS A 577 -18.60 19.16 0.50
CA LYS A 577 -19.58 18.08 0.66
C LYS A 577 -19.89 17.84 2.14
N HIS A 578 -18.86 17.77 2.99
CA HIS A 578 -19.02 17.59 4.44
C HIS A 578 -19.85 18.73 5.07
N TRP A 579 -19.55 19.98 4.72
CA TRP A 579 -20.32 21.15 5.16
C TRP A 579 -21.80 21.07 4.77
N GLU A 580 -22.09 20.73 3.51
CA GLU A 580 -23.45 20.60 3.00
C GLU A 580 -24.23 19.47 3.68
N GLU A 581 -23.59 18.33 3.90
CA GLU A 581 -24.13 17.18 4.64
C GLU A 581 -24.49 17.58 6.08
N GLU A 582 -23.59 18.28 6.77
CA GLU A 582 -23.79 18.75 8.13
C GLU A 582 -24.94 19.75 8.22
N ARG A 583 -25.03 20.71 7.30
CA ARG A 583 -26.13 21.68 7.26
C ARG A 583 -27.47 21.01 7.01
N ARG A 584 -27.52 20.09 6.05
CA ARG A 584 -28.71 19.29 5.76
C ARG A 584 -29.17 18.51 6.99
N SER A 585 -28.23 17.93 7.74
CA SER A 585 -28.53 17.21 8.99
C SER A 585 -29.16 18.10 10.08
N ARG A 586 -28.88 19.40 10.04
CA ARG A 586 -29.42 20.43 10.96
C ARG A 586 -30.68 21.12 10.43
N GLY A 587 -31.20 20.70 9.28
CA GLY A 587 -32.33 21.37 8.62
C GLY A 587 -32.02 22.78 8.12
N LYS A 588 -30.73 23.12 7.93
CA LYS A 588 -30.27 24.38 7.34
C LYS A 588 -30.11 24.22 5.81
N ASP A 589 -30.26 25.31 5.08
CA ASP A 589 -30.05 25.36 3.63
C ASP A 589 -28.57 25.05 3.29
N PRO A 590 -28.25 23.95 2.56
CA PRO A 590 -26.88 23.57 2.21
C PRO A 590 -26.25 24.48 1.14
N ASP A 591 -27.05 25.20 0.36
CA ASP A 591 -26.56 26.02 -0.76
C ASP A 591 -25.98 27.37 -0.29
N VAL A 592 -26.09 27.67 1.01
CA VAL A 592 -25.51 28.86 1.63
C VAL A 592 -23.98 28.71 1.76
N PHE A 593 -23.27 29.80 1.46
CA PHE A 593 -21.80 29.86 1.47
C PHE A 593 -21.19 30.38 2.77
N PHE A 594 -22.00 30.56 3.82
CA PHE A 594 -21.58 31.07 5.12
C PHE A 594 -22.34 30.41 6.29
N GLU A 595 -21.73 30.42 7.48
CA GLU A 595 -22.40 30.26 8.77
C GLU A 595 -22.79 31.64 9.31
N GLU A 596 -23.99 31.74 9.87
CA GLU A 596 -24.43 32.94 10.59
C GLU A 596 -24.29 32.69 12.10
N LEU A 597 -23.56 33.55 12.80
CA LEU A 597 -23.31 33.46 14.24
C LEU A 597 -24.42 34.12 15.05
N GLU A 598 -24.45 33.89 16.37
CA GLU A 598 -25.44 34.48 17.30
C GLU A 598 -25.39 36.03 17.39
N GLY A 599 -24.42 36.69 16.74
CA GLY A 599 -24.33 38.15 16.61
C GLY A 599 -24.73 38.71 15.24
N GLY A 600 -25.12 37.86 14.28
CA GLY A 600 -25.39 38.25 12.88
C GLY A 600 -24.13 38.33 11.99
N ASP A 601 -22.95 38.09 12.55
CA ASP A 601 -21.71 37.96 11.78
C ASP A 601 -21.74 36.71 10.89
N GLN A 602 -21.14 36.81 9.71
CA GLN A 602 -21.10 35.74 8.72
C GLN A 602 -19.67 35.23 8.54
N ILE A 603 -19.48 33.92 8.73
CA ILE A 603 -18.21 33.24 8.48
C ILE A 603 -18.34 32.42 7.19
N PRO A 604 -17.46 32.60 6.20
CA PRO A 604 -17.52 31.79 5.00
C PRO A 604 -17.23 30.31 5.30
N TRP A 605 -17.93 29.39 4.63
CA TRP A 605 -17.87 27.95 4.93
C TRP A 605 -16.45 27.37 4.89
N HIS A 606 -15.62 27.87 3.96
CA HIS A 606 -14.27 27.36 3.72
C HIS A 606 -13.28 27.77 4.81
N ALA A 607 -13.55 28.84 5.57
CA ALA A 607 -12.74 29.23 6.73
C ALA A 607 -12.79 28.21 7.89
N ARG A 608 -13.71 27.25 7.85
CA ARG A 608 -13.78 26.16 8.84
C ARG A 608 -12.72 25.10 8.66
N TYR A 609 -12.11 24.97 7.48
CA TYR A 609 -11.35 23.78 7.14
C TYR A 609 -9.89 24.07 6.78
N VAL A 610 -9.01 23.14 7.18
CA VAL A 610 -7.64 23.07 6.70
C VAL A 610 -7.37 21.67 6.15
N ALA A 611 -6.61 21.58 5.07
CA ALA A 611 -6.07 20.34 4.52
C ALA A 611 -4.60 20.21 4.94
N ILE A 612 -4.21 19.08 5.51
CA ILE A 612 -2.86 18.82 6.03
C ILE A 612 -2.25 17.69 5.22
N MET A 613 -1.13 17.98 4.58
CA MET A 613 -0.40 17.05 3.72
C MET A 613 0.94 16.72 4.38
N PRO A 614 1.35 15.44 4.49
CA PRO A 614 2.67 15.05 4.98
C PRO A 614 3.76 15.52 4.02
N GLY A 615 4.90 15.93 4.58
CA GLY A 615 6.10 16.25 3.83
C GLY A 615 7.29 15.37 4.22
N GLU A 616 8.43 15.61 3.56
CA GLU A 616 9.63 14.76 3.65
C GLU A 616 10.18 14.60 5.07
N HIS A 617 10.05 15.63 5.92
CA HIS A 617 10.53 15.54 7.30
C HIS A 617 9.61 14.66 8.17
N LEU A 618 8.32 14.56 7.84
CA LEU A 618 7.41 13.65 8.55
C LEU A 618 7.59 12.21 8.06
N GLN A 619 7.84 12.02 6.76
CA GLN A 619 8.26 10.72 6.22
C GLN A 619 9.50 10.21 6.95
N LEU A 620 10.54 11.05 7.09
CA LEU A 620 11.70 10.75 7.91
C LEU A 620 11.34 10.44 9.38
N ALA A 621 10.59 11.32 10.05
CA ALA A 621 10.28 11.19 11.47
C ALA A 621 9.33 10.01 11.79
N THR A 622 8.68 9.43 10.79
CA THR A 622 7.82 8.25 10.91
C THR A 622 8.47 6.98 10.38
N ARG A 623 9.78 7.01 10.06
CA ARG A 623 10.53 5.87 9.50
C ARG A 623 9.93 5.35 8.19
N ASP A 624 9.52 6.28 7.33
CA ASP A 624 8.89 6.01 6.03
C ASP A 624 7.46 5.47 6.10
N GLU A 625 6.87 5.34 7.30
CA GLU A 625 5.48 4.90 7.45
C GLU A 625 4.48 5.89 6.82
N VAL A 626 4.76 7.20 6.90
CA VAL A 626 3.92 8.25 6.31
C VAL A 626 4.62 8.88 5.12
N PRO A 627 4.31 8.49 3.87
CA PRO A 627 4.95 9.04 2.69
C PRO A 627 4.60 10.51 2.50
N SER A 628 5.53 11.29 1.93
CA SER A 628 5.26 12.68 1.55
C SER A 628 4.12 12.76 0.53
N ALA A 629 3.25 13.75 0.60
CA ALA A 629 2.14 13.82 -0.36
C ALA A 629 2.56 14.51 -1.66
N VAL A 630 2.37 13.79 -2.77
CA VAL A 630 2.45 14.36 -4.11
C VAL A 630 1.20 15.21 -4.34
N HIS A 631 1.39 16.49 -4.62
CA HIS A 631 0.27 17.42 -4.79
C HIS A 631 0.56 18.48 -5.86
N ARG A 632 -0.50 19.07 -6.40
CA ARG A 632 -0.45 20.09 -7.45
C ARG A 632 -1.59 21.09 -7.33
N VAL A 633 -1.55 22.13 -8.16
CA VAL A 633 -2.67 23.08 -8.30
C VAL A 633 -3.16 23.12 -9.74
N VAL A 634 -4.47 22.96 -9.89
CA VAL A 634 -5.20 23.13 -11.16
C VAL A 634 -6.12 24.34 -11.09
N VAL A 635 -6.38 24.95 -12.25
CA VAL A 635 -7.34 26.06 -12.39
C VAL A 635 -8.21 25.88 -13.62
N GLY A 636 -9.39 26.48 -13.57
CA GLY A 636 -10.30 26.55 -14.73
C GLY A 636 -9.74 27.39 -15.88
N SER A 637 -10.46 27.39 -16.99
CA SER A 637 -10.15 28.24 -18.15
C SER A 637 -10.30 29.74 -17.84
N LYS A 638 -9.76 30.58 -18.73
CA LYS A 638 -9.75 32.04 -18.57
C LYS A 638 -11.18 32.59 -18.38
N GLY A 639 -11.34 33.48 -17.41
CA GLY A 639 -12.64 34.07 -17.04
C GLY A 639 -13.38 33.35 -15.91
N LYS A 640 -12.87 32.19 -15.45
CA LYS A 640 -13.24 31.61 -14.16
C LYS A 640 -12.62 32.41 -13.01
N PRO A 641 -13.23 32.40 -11.81
CA PRO A 641 -12.64 33.02 -10.62
C PRO A 641 -11.23 32.50 -10.33
N SER A 642 -10.34 33.40 -9.93
CA SER A 642 -9.00 33.02 -9.48
C SER A 642 -9.08 32.23 -8.18
N ARG A 643 -8.23 31.20 -8.04
CA ARG A 643 -8.08 30.46 -6.80
C ARG A 643 -7.05 31.15 -5.91
N LEU A 644 -7.46 31.48 -4.69
CA LEU A 644 -6.55 31.94 -3.63
C LEU A 644 -6.07 30.75 -2.79
N SER A 645 -4.87 30.86 -2.25
CA SER A 645 -4.32 29.87 -1.33
C SER A 645 -3.41 30.55 -0.31
N ALA A 646 -3.36 30.00 0.90
CA ALA A 646 -2.55 30.54 1.99
C ALA A 646 -1.73 29.43 2.71
N PRO A 647 -0.97 28.58 2.00
CA PRO A 647 -0.32 27.43 2.62
C PRO A 647 0.82 27.83 3.58
N ILE A 648 0.96 27.06 4.65
CA ILE A 648 2.09 27.11 5.58
C ILE A 648 2.83 25.78 5.52
N LEU A 649 4.11 25.84 5.15
CA LEU A 649 4.99 24.68 5.14
C LEU A 649 5.71 24.62 6.49
N LEU A 650 5.29 23.74 7.40
CA LEU A 650 5.91 23.60 8.71
C LEU A 650 7.23 22.83 8.58
N ARG A 651 8.34 23.55 8.53
CA ARG A 651 9.68 22.97 8.37
C ARG A 651 10.36 22.70 9.70
N GLY A 652 11.52 22.06 9.61
CA GLY A 652 12.44 21.90 10.72
C GLY A 652 13.05 23.22 11.17
N ARG A 653 13.19 23.37 12.48
CA ARG A 653 13.77 24.55 13.13
C ARG A 653 15.28 24.56 12.91
N PRO A 654 15.83 25.63 12.30
CA PRO A 654 17.25 25.68 11.99
C PRO A 654 18.10 25.70 13.27
N GLY A 655 19.32 25.19 13.18
CA GLY A 655 20.28 25.00 14.27
C GLY A 655 19.92 23.94 15.30
N ARG A 656 18.76 23.26 15.15
CA ARG A 656 18.39 22.11 15.99
C ARG A 656 18.86 20.83 15.35
N ILE A 657 19.33 19.92 16.20
CA ILE A 657 19.86 18.62 15.79
C ILE A 657 18.74 17.59 15.82
N PHE A 658 18.66 16.78 14.77
CA PHE A 658 17.78 15.62 14.73
C PHE A 658 18.43 14.48 15.53
N ASP A 659 18.02 14.33 16.78
CA ASP A 659 18.51 13.33 17.73
C ASP A 659 17.49 12.17 17.81
N THR A 660 17.80 11.07 17.12
CA THR A 660 16.90 9.93 16.97
C THR A 660 16.65 9.22 18.30
N GLU A 661 17.64 9.16 19.19
CA GLU A 661 17.49 8.59 20.53
C GLU A 661 16.48 9.39 21.36
N ARG A 662 16.65 10.72 21.36
CA ARG A 662 15.80 11.65 22.12
C ARG A 662 14.35 11.66 21.62
N TYR A 663 14.16 11.69 20.31
CA TYR A 663 12.85 11.98 19.72
C TYR A 663 12.10 10.75 19.24
N LEU A 664 12.81 9.71 18.82
CA LEU A 664 12.23 8.54 18.16
C LEU A 664 12.53 7.23 18.90
N GLY A 665 13.35 7.23 19.96
CA GLY A 665 13.71 6.00 20.69
C GLY A 665 14.81 5.19 20.00
N GLY A 666 15.66 5.88 19.24
CA GLY A 666 16.79 5.32 18.52
C GLY A 666 16.50 5.02 17.06
N THR A 667 17.57 4.67 16.33
CA THR A 667 17.47 4.33 14.90
C THR A 667 16.88 2.94 14.67
N LEU A 668 17.00 2.03 15.65
CA LEU A 668 16.51 0.64 15.57
C LEU A 668 17.00 -0.11 14.32
N GLY A 669 18.20 0.22 13.84
CA GLY A 669 18.74 -0.36 12.60
C GLY A 669 18.23 0.29 11.31
N ASN A 670 17.29 1.25 11.36
CA ASN A 670 16.83 1.98 10.18
C ASN A 670 17.95 2.88 9.62
N MET A 671 18.38 2.60 8.39
CA MET A 671 19.50 3.26 7.74
C MET A 671 19.21 4.73 7.40
N LEU A 672 17.97 5.05 7.00
CA LEU A 672 17.54 6.42 6.73
C LEU A 672 17.67 7.30 7.98
N LEU A 673 17.25 6.80 9.14
CA LEU A 673 17.46 7.50 10.41
C LEU A 673 18.95 7.63 10.75
N GLN A 674 19.79 6.64 10.45
CA GLN A 674 21.24 6.74 10.68
C GLN A 674 21.90 7.81 9.79
N ASP A 675 21.45 7.99 8.55
CA ASP A 675 21.96 9.07 7.66
C ASP A 675 21.51 10.46 8.13
N ALA A 676 20.38 10.56 8.82
CA ALA A 676 19.84 11.81 9.35
C ALA A 676 20.29 12.15 10.79
N ASP A 677 20.63 11.15 11.60
CA ASP A 677 20.96 11.32 13.02
C ASP A 677 22.16 12.25 13.22
N GLY A 678 22.03 13.20 14.14
CA GLY A 678 23.08 14.18 14.44
C GLY A 678 23.20 15.34 13.43
N LEU A 679 22.45 15.33 12.33
CA LEU A 679 22.41 16.46 11.40
C LEU A 679 21.54 17.59 11.94
N SER A 680 21.84 18.83 11.53
CA SER A 680 20.92 19.95 11.77
C SER A 680 19.70 19.87 10.85
N MET A 681 18.57 20.45 11.26
CA MET A 681 17.37 20.44 10.44
C MET A 681 17.54 21.18 9.11
N GLU A 682 18.40 22.20 9.04
CA GLU A 682 18.75 22.86 7.78
C GLU A 682 19.62 21.98 6.88
N ASP A 683 20.52 21.17 7.43
CA ASP A 683 21.31 20.21 6.67
C ASP A 683 20.43 19.09 6.11
N ILE A 684 19.47 18.59 6.90
CA ILE A 684 18.46 17.63 6.44
C ILE A 684 17.64 18.23 5.30
N HIS A 685 17.13 19.45 5.49
CA HIS A 685 16.35 20.14 4.45
C HIS A 685 17.14 20.29 3.15
N ASP A 686 18.41 20.70 3.23
CA ASP A 686 19.30 20.89 2.08
C ASP A 686 19.65 19.55 1.40
N LYS A 687 19.81 18.46 2.17
CA LYS A 687 20.02 17.09 1.64
C LYS A 687 18.79 16.54 0.92
N CYS A 688 17.59 16.87 1.38
CA CYS A 688 16.34 16.46 0.73
C CYS A 688 16.02 17.27 -0.53
N GLN A 689 16.74 18.36 -0.82
CA GLN A 689 16.52 19.09 -2.07
C GLN A 689 17.01 18.27 -3.28
N PRO A 690 16.24 18.20 -4.38
CA PRO A 690 16.66 17.49 -5.58
C PRO A 690 18.02 18.00 -6.07
N SER A 691 18.86 17.09 -6.52
CA SER A 691 20.24 17.39 -6.99
C SER A 691 20.28 18.37 -8.17
N SER A 692 19.18 18.58 -8.90
CA SER A 692 19.05 19.64 -9.91
C SER A 692 19.03 21.07 -9.35
N TYR A 693 18.80 21.23 -8.04
CA TYR A 693 18.78 22.52 -7.32
C TYR A 693 20.05 22.77 -6.49
N GLN A 694 20.91 21.76 -6.35
CA GLN A 694 22.22 21.85 -5.68
C GLN A 694 23.29 22.33 -6.67
#